data_AF-A0AAI9R7S0-F1
#
_entry.id   AF-A0AAI9R7S0-F1
#
_cell.length_a   1.000
_cell.length_b   1.000
_cell.length_c   1.000
_cell.angle_alpha   90.00
_cell.angle_beta   90.00
_cell.angle_gamma   90.00
#
_symmetry.space_group_name_H-M   'P 1'
#
loop_
_entity.id
_entity.type
_entity.pdbx_description
1 polymer ?
#
loop_
_entity_poly.entity_id
_entity_poly.type
_entity_poly.pdbx_seq_one_letter_code
_entity_poly.pdbx_strand_id
1 'polypeptide(L)'
;MALMFMPVPVQRTAALLVMLLMAPIAAADPPPGQPDVVNDICATWNSASGVCDDYDSSLDQTPGQEWMRSSVEIGIEDAEMVEMKVGLSVHEMSRDDLQLSDLDLEGDSAPWDGIPADYIRNYQSLHRSGGDTVSDLMLERIEEIMEEFIDINFPNVNTTTITTVSEVDFKAQPDASCVYDSDYDSIDEVNGFDNDPFQPPLCFEAVLQIEVDTSAFGLKPETSDINRMMQGMLTMGAVLTSEFNTTSPMGHSVELSVIPPSYADVSSVEAPGLTKTTFRDGHPQTYSIITVDNTQVVTEATLNSVRLVSNLVHRSITTPTASIDPREPSVKIDLIVDATDTQNSRFDLEISIHYLDYSTLDNWNADLHDGTIEIPWVTSDGIRLLDQEVDEDLSAIIQGIPIEELSSAFSDALGANIWFGTPQFAQADSEGGLDFRHTPGVTCEEALEVSYCIEGKDAMDGSWPVVLETTSQSTPMRVSSVVERMLENSGGDITTIDLSMVNDEDLASIMNVVELELSTDTGWLQNLLPDDMPSTELTLTLHLPEWIESTIGDPSTIVISAPITGGGEHDFGFTGTRIFDWRHPICLESDPCEDDSPDLICGSNQKTCVSLDIEVDIEKFAIRETSFAAEVQFNAEVVLEIYRLGIDLGEDDITLHPVPADILRRAIVMGDRLQ
;
A
#
# COMPACT_ATOMS: atom_id res chain seq x y z
N MET A 1 -83.87 -83.20 -8.17
CA MET A 1 -84.70 -83.84 -9.23
C MET A 1 -84.01 -83.47 -10.54
N ALA A 2 -83.00 -84.26 -10.94
CA ALA A 2 -83.09 -85.31 -11.98
C ALA A 2 -83.39 -84.67 -13.37
N LEU A 3 -82.67 -84.87 -14.48
CA LEU A 3 -81.71 -85.87 -14.98
C LEU A 3 -80.71 -85.11 -15.91
N MET A 4 -79.40 -85.39 -16.01
CA MET A 4 -78.67 -86.57 -16.51
C MET A 4 -78.83 -86.82 -18.04
N PHE A 5 -77.77 -86.58 -18.85
CA PHE A 5 -76.98 -87.58 -19.61
C PHE A 5 -76.05 -86.96 -20.71
N MET A 6 -74.77 -87.40 -20.70
CA MET A 6 -73.61 -87.19 -21.62
C MET A 6 -73.78 -87.91 -23.01
N PRO A 7 -72.86 -87.92 -24.04
CA PRO A 7 -71.39 -87.63 -24.07
C PRO A 7 -70.71 -86.95 -25.33
N VAL A 8 -69.50 -86.36 -25.12
CA VAL A 8 -68.15 -86.41 -25.81
C VAL A 8 -68.09 -86.77 -27.35
N PRO A 9 -67.21 -86.21 -28.26
CA PRO A 9 -65.76 -85.95 -28.08
C PRO A 9 -65.09 -84.68 -28.68
N VAL A 10 -64.04 -84.26 -27.96
CA VAL A 10 -62.69 -83.79 -28.35
C VAL A 10 -62.35 -83.81 -29.85
N GLN A 11 -62.36 -82.64 -30.50
CA GLN A 11 -61.54 -82.34 -31.69
C GLN A 11 -61.60 -80.85 -32.10
N ARG A 12 -61.22 -79.91 -31.22
CA ARG A 12 -61.15 -78.46 -31.59
C ARG A 12 -60.01 -77.65 -30.96
N THR A 13 -58.98 -78.30 -30.42
CA THR A 13 -57.84 -77.59 -29.79
C THR A 13 -56.59 -77.49 -30.66
N ALA A 14 -56.55 -78.09 -31.86
CA ALA A 14 -55.38 -78.01 -32.74
C ALA A 14 -55.45 -76.90 -33.82
N ALA A 15 -56.63 -76.33 -34.08
CA ALA A 15 -56.80 -75.32 -35.15
C ALA A 15 -56.60 -73.87 -34.67
N LEU A 16 -56.57 -73.63 -33.35
CA LEU A 16 -56.38 -72.30 -32.76
C LEU A 16 -54.90 -71.99 -32.45
N LEU A 17 -54.03 -72.99 -32.42
CA LEU A 17 -52.60 -72.81 -32.13
C LEU A 17 -51.78 -72.43 -33.37
N VAL A 18 -52.26 -72.74 -34.58
CA VAL A 18 -51.50 -72.48 -35.83
C VAL A 18 -51.82 -71.09 -36.43
N MET A 19 -52.92 -70.45 -36.02
CA MET A 19 -53.23 -69.06 -36.44
C MET A 19 -52.63 -67.99 -35.51
N LEU A 20 -51.93 -68.39 -34.43
CA LEU A 20 -51.26 -67.51 -33.47
C LEU A 20 -49.73 -67.41 -33.69
N LEU A 21 -49.20 -68.11 -34.70
CA LEU A 21 -47.75 -68.20 -35.00
C LEU A 21 -47.33 -67.45 -36.27
N MET A 22 -48.22 -66.67 -36.89
CA MET A 22 -47.96 -65.89 -38.11
C MET A 22 -48.50 -64.45 -38.03
N ALA A 23 -48.49 -63.86 -36.82
CA ALA A 23 -48.61 -62.42 -36.66
C ALA A 23 -47.19 -61.84 -36.54
N PRO A 24 -46.87 -60.69 -37.17
CA PRO A 24 -45.66 -59.96 -36.80
C PRO A 24 -45.72 -59.69 -35.29
N ILE A 25 -44.59 -59.80 -34.62
CA ILE A 25 -44.44 -59.32 -33.25
C ILE A 25 -44.60 -57.81 -33.36
N ALA A 26 -45.83 -57.33 -33.15
CA ALA A 26 -46.07 -55.93 -32.84
C ALA A 26 -45.49 -55.71 -31.45
N ALA A 27 -44.62 -54.70 -31.33
CA ALA A 27 -44.22 -54.14 -30.05
C ALA A 27 -45.47 -53.83 -29.22
N ALA A 28 -45.36 -54.00 -27.91
CA ALA A 28 -46.44 -53.69 -27.00
C ALA A 28 -46.64 -52.16 -26.98
N ASP A 29 -47.80 -51.72 -27.43
CA ASP A 29 -48.30 -50.34 -27.32
C ASP A 29 -48.57 -50.00 -25.84
N PRO A 30 -48.01 -48.92 -25.24
CA PRO A 30 -48.34 -48.49 -23.89
C PRO A 30 -49.54 -47.51 -23.83
N PRO A 31 -50.23 -47.36 -22.67
CA PRO A 31 -51.40 -46.49 -22.50
C PRO A 31 -51.04 -45.05 -22.01
N PRO A 32 -51.97 -44.06 -22.05
CA PRO A 32 -51.79 -42.76 -22.74
C PRO A 32 -51.38 -41.56 -21.86
N GLY A 33 -50.68 -40.56 -22.47
CA GLY A 33 -50.44 -39.24 -21.86
C GLY A 33 -49.85 -38.12 -22.77
N GLN A 34 -48.91 -38.43 -23.66
CA GLN A 34 -48.26 -37.52 -24.64
C GLN A 34 -47.97 -38.33 -25.93
N PRO A 35 -47.72 -37.71 -27.11
CA PRO A 35 -47.47 -38.47 -28.33
C PRO A 35 -46.28 -39.44 -28.14
N ASP A 36 -46.49 -40.71 -28.52
CA ASP A 36 -45.48 -41.75 -28.54
C ASP A 36 -44.26 -41.30 -29.37
N VAL A 37 -43.05 -41.71 -28.98
CA VAL A 37 -41.85 -41.58 -29.83
C VAL A 37 -42.18 -42.14 -31.21
N VAL A 38 -42.19 -41.29 -32.23
CA VAL A 38 -42.52 -41.68 -33.60
C VAL A 38 -41.29 -42.25 -34.31
N ASN A 39 -40.10 -41.83 -33.88
CA ASN A 39 -38.82 -42.15 -34.46
C ASN A 39 -38.23 -43.45 -33.90
N ASP A 40 -38.11 -44.48 -34.74
CA ASP A 40 -37.48 -45.75 -34.37
C ASP A 40 -36.00 -45.85 -34.84
N ILE A 41 -35.39 -44.74 -35.28
CA ILE A 41 -34.04 -44.75 -35.86
C ILE A 41 -33.00 -45.28 -34.88
N CYS A 42 -33.09 -44.91 -33.59
CA CYS A 42 -32.18 -45.40 -32.55
C CYS A 42 -32.27 -46.91 -32.31
N ALA A 43 -33.41 -47.53 -32.67
CA ALA A 43 -33.62 -48.97 -32.63
C ALA A 43 -33.25 -49.70 -33.93
N THR A 44 -33.20 -48.99 -35.06
CA THR A 44 -33.19 -49.60 -36.40
C THR A 44 -31.93 -49.31 -37.23
N TRP A 45 -31.28 -48.16 -37.04
CA TRP A 45 -30.08 -47.77 -37.78
C TRP A 45 -28.82 -48.14 -37.01
N ASN A 46 -28.01 -49.06 -37.54
CA ASN A 46 -26.74 -49.54 -36.96
C ASN A 46 -26.77 -49.96 -35.47
N SER A 47 -27.97 -50.08 -34.90
CA SER A 47 -28.27 -50.56 -33.56
C SER A 47 -29.31 -51.69 -33.66
N ALA A 48 -29.37 -52.54 -32.63
CA ALA A 48 -30.35 -53.60 -32.49
C ALA A 48 -31.33 -53.36 -31.32
N SER A 49 -31.08 -52.32 -30.54
CA SER A 49 -31.83 -51.91 -29.35
C SER A 49 -31.41 -50.49 -28.99
N GLY A 50 -32.37 -49.61 -28.83
CA GLY A 50 -32.14 -48.20 -28.53
C GLY A 50 -33.44 -47.44 -28.71
N VAL A 51 -33.68 -46.46 -27.87
CA VAL A 51 -34.80 -45.52 -27.98
C VAL A 51 -34.16 -44.16 -27.81
N CYS A 52 -34.63 -43.20 -28.60
CA CYS A 52 -34.24 -41.81 -28.45
C CYS A 52 -35.50 -40.97 -28.60
N ASP A 53 -35.47 -39.80 -27.99
CA ASP A 53 -36.49 -38.77 -28.17
C ASP A 53 -36.60 -38.32 -29.64
N ASP A 54 -37.79 -37.85 -30.01
CA ASP A 54 -38.06 -37.39 -31.37
C ASP A 54 -37.36 -36.07 -31.63
N TYR A 55 -36.62 -35.99 -32.74
CA TYR A 55 -36.05 -34.74 -33.19
C TYR A 55 -37.14 -33.70 -33.51
N ASP A 56 -37.07 -32.56 -32.83
CA ASP A 56 -37.87 -31.35 -33.08
C ASP A 56 -36.96 -30.12 -33.06
N SER A 57 -36.79 -29.48 -34.23
CA SER A 57 -35.96 -28.28 -34.39
C SER A 57 -36.42 -27.08 -33.55
N SER A 58 -37.65 -27.11 -33.00
CA SER A 58 -38.13 -26.07 -32.09
C SER A 58 -37.61 -26.20 -30.66
N LEU A 59 -37.04 -27.36 -30.31
CA LEU A 59 -36.35 -27.61 -29.04
C LEU A 59 -34.85 -27.27 -29.13
N ASP A 60 -34.29 -27.24 -30.34
CA ASP A 60 -32.93 -26.77 -30.59
C ASP A 60 -32.81 -25.27 -30.26
N GLN A 61 -31.87 -24.95 -29.38
CA GLN A 61 -31.56 -23.58 -28.99
C GLN A 61 -30.43 -22.97 -29.80
N THR A 62 -30.03 -23.58 -30.92
CA THR A 62 -29.04 -23.01 -31.82
C THR A 62 -29.51 -23.10 -33.27
N PRO A 63 -29.01 -22.24 -34.17
CA PRO A 63 -29.24 -22.36 -35.61
C PRO A 63 -28.14 -23.19 -36.31
N GLY A 64 -27.26 -23.85 -35.54
CA GLY A 64 -25.99 -24.40 -35.99
C GLY A 64 -25.94 -25.92 -35.97
N GLN A 65 -24.74 -26.47 -35.78
CA GLN A 65 -24.48 -27.91 -35.66
C GLN A 65 -24.01 -28.30 -34.26
N GLU A 66 -23.83 -27.31 -33.38
CA GLU A 66 -23.24 -27.49 -32.07
C GLU A 66 -24.04 -26.65 -31.10
N TRP A 67 -24.37 -27.27 -29.96
CA TRP A 67 -24.96 -26.59 -28.82
C TRP A 67 -24.23 -27.03 -27.56
N MET A 68 -23.44 -26.11 -27.02
CA MET A 68 -22.65 -26.36 -25.82
C MET A 68 -22.70 -25.18 -24.85
N ARG A 69 -22.62 -25.49 -23.55
CA ARG A 69 -22.45 -24.48 -22.51
C ARG A 69 -21.26 -24.84 -21.63
N SER A 70 -20.35 -23.88 -21.45
CA SER A 70 -19.12 -24.05 -20.70
C SER A 70 -19.11 -23.16 -19.45
N SER A 71 -18.66 -23.73 -18.35
CA SER A 71 -18.39 -23.07 -17.07
C SER A 71 -16.89 -23.12 -16.82
N VAL A 72 -16.23 -21.97 -16.84
CA VAL A 72 -14.80 -21.83 -16.59
C VAL A 72 -14.62 -21.09 -15.27
N GLU A 73 -14.13 -21.79 -14.26
CA GLU A 73 -13.83 -21.23 -12.95
C GLU A 73 -12.31 -21.19 -12.77
N ILE A 74 -11.77 -19.98 -12.60
CA ILE A 74 -10.37 -19.74 -12.26
C ILE A 74 -10.32 -19.41 -10.77
N GLY A 75 -9.85 -20.37 -9.97
CA GLY A 75 -9.58 -20.20 -8.56
C GLY A 75 -8.11 -19.86 -8.35
N ILE A 76 -7.82 -18.64 -7.91
CA ILE A 76 -6.47 -18.29 -7.48
C ILE A 76 -6.33 -18.78 -6.03
N GLU A 77 -5.47 -19.78 -5.82
CA GLU A 77 -5.21 -20.31 -4.48
C GLU A 77 -4.31 -19.33 -3.72
N ASP A 78 -3.19 -19.00 -4.35
CA ASP A 78 -2.16 -18.06 -3.92
C ASP A 78 -1.48 -17.42 -5.15
N ALA A 79 -0.42 -16.64 -4.95
CA ALA A 79 0.26 -15.96 -6.06
C ALA A 79 1.14 -16.90 -6.93
N GLU A 80 1.35 -18.15 -6.52
CA GLU A 80 2.13 -19.15 -7.27
C GLU A 80 1.23 -20.16 -7.99
N MET A 81 0.04 -20.41 -7.47
CA MET A 81 -0.83 -21.48 -7.92
C MET A 81 -2.22 -20.97 -8.30
N VAL A 82 -2.59 -21.28 -9.55
CA VAL A 82 -3.93 -21.03 -10.10
C VAL A 82 -4.56 -22.38 -10.46
N GLU A 83 -5.74 -22.64 -9.92
CA GLU A 83 -6.57 -23.77 -10.32
C GLU A 83 -7.59 -23.30 -11.37
N MET A 84 -7.65 -23.98 -12.51
CA MET A 84 -8.67 -23.77 -13.53
C MET A 84 -9.55 -25.01 -13.62
N LYS A 85 -10.85 -24.81 -13.42
CA LYS A 85 -11.88 -25.83 -13.57
C LYS A 85 -12.74 -25.50 -14.79
N VAL A 86 -12.76 -26.40 -15.77
CA VAL A 86 -13.57 -26.28 -16.99
C VAL A 86 -14.65 -27.36 -16.97
N GLY A 87 -15.90 -26.94 -16.79
CA GLY A 87 -17.08 -27.77 -16.98
C GLY A 87 -17.70 -27.52 -18.34
N LEU A 88 -18.02 -28.59 -19.08
CA LEU A 88 -18.66 -28.52 -20.39
C LEU A 88 -19.95 -29.33 -20.35
N SER A 89 -21.03 -28.74 -20.82
CA SER A 89 -22.30 -29.42 -21.07
C SER A 89 -22.59 -29.41 -22.57
N VAL A 90 -22.78 -30.60 -23.13
CA VAL A 90 -22.98 -30.85 -24.56
C VAL A 90 -24.42 -31.28 -24.79
N HIS A 91 -25.17 -30.44 -25.48
CA HIS A 91 -26.54 -30.71 -25.90
C HIS A 91 -26.59 -31.22 -27.35
N GLU A 92 -25.68 -30.74 -28.20
CA GLU A 92 -25.59 -31.11 -29.61
C GLU A 92 -24.15 -31.01 -30.12
N MET A 93 -23.75 -31.91 -31.02
CA MET A 93 -22.44 -31.90 -31.71
C MET A 93 -22.54 -32.08 -33.21
N SER A 94 -21.51 -31.62 -33.93
CA SER A 94 -21.40 -31.76 -35.38
C SER A 94 -21.48 -33.23 -35.82
N ARG A 95 -22.33 -33.49 -36.82
CA ARG A 95 -22.42 -34.80 -37.49
C ARG A 95 -21.08 -35.20 -38.10
N ASP A 96 -20.32 -34.24 -38.62
CA ASP A 96 -19.06 -34.51 -39.28
C ASP A 96 -17.97 -34.89 -38.27
N ASP A 97 -17.95 -34.25 -37.09
CA ASP A 97 -16.98 -34.54 -36.02
C ASP A 97 -17.17 -35.95 -35.45
N LEU A 98 -18.43 -36.38 -35.29
CA LEU A 98 -18.77 -37.74 -34.85
C LEU A 98 -18.76 -38.76 -36.00
N GLN A 99 -18.44 -38.33 -37.22
CA GLN A 99 -18.53 -39.09 -38.46
C GLN A 99 -19.91 -39.71 -38.69
N LEU A 100 -21.01 -39.10 -38.26
CA LEU A 100 -22.39 -39.61 -38.33
C LEU A 100 -23.23 -38.91 -39.41
N SER A 101 -22.61 -38.33 -40.44
CA SER A 101 -23.31 -37.60 -41.52
C SER A 101 -24.27 -38.47 -42.36
N ASP A 102 -24.23 -39.79 -42.23
CA ASP A 102 -25.14 -40.76 -42.85
C ASP A 102 -26.35 -41.15 -41.98
N LEU A 103 -26.42 -40.64 -40.75
CA LEU A 103 -27.58 -40.77 -39.86
C LEU A 103 -28.66 -39.75 -40.25
N ASP A 104 -29.87 -40.24 -40.49
CA ASP A 104 -31.08 -39.43 -40.68
C ASP A 104 -31.79 -39.35 -39.34
N LEU A 105 -31.84 -38.17 -38.71
CA LEU A 105 -32.52 -38.00 -37.42
C LEU A 105 -34.04 -38.00 -37.56
N GLU A 106 -34.58 -38.10 -38.79
CA GLU A 106 -36.00 -37.99 -39.09
C GLU A 106 -36.60 -36.65 -38.62
N GLY A 107 -37.91 -36.60 -38.35
CA GLY A 107 -38.59 -35.39 -37.89
C GLY A 107 -38.54 -34.23 -38.90
N ASP A 108 -38.22 -33.04 -38.40
CA ASP A 108 -37.94 -31.84 -39.20
C ASP A 108 -36.44 -31.52 -39.31
N SER A 109 -35.57 -32.49 -38.97
CA SER A 109 -34.12 -32.33 -39.07
C SER A 109 -33.65 -32.09 -40.50
N ALA A 110 -32.62 -31.27 -40.62
CA ALA A 110 -31.91 -30.99 -41.85
C ALA A 110 -30.50 -31.62 -41.84
N PRO A 111 -29.88 -31.83 -43.02
CA PRO A 111 -28.52 -32.40 -43.10
C PRO A 111 -27.42 -31.54 -42.48
N TRP A 112 -27.72 -30.28 -42.17
CA TRP A 112 -26.80 -29.35 -41.55
C TRP A 112 -27.09 -29.13 -40.06
N ASP A 113 -28.04 -29.84 -39.47
CA ASP A 113 -28.26 -29.83 -38.02
C ASP A 113 -27.26 -30.78 -37.35
N GLY A 114 -26.94 -30.57 -36.09
CA GLY A 114 -26.06 -31.44 -35.33
C GLY A 114 -26.75 -32.73 -34.89
N ILE A 115 -26.11 -33.43 -33.96
CA ILE A 115 -26.58 -34.66 -33.34
C ILE A 115 -26.88 -34.37 -31.87
N PRO A 116 -28.13 -34.52 -31.42
CA PRO A 116 -28.50 -34.30 -30.03
C PRO A 116 -27.84 -35.29 -29.07
N ALA A 117 -27.66 -34.88 -27.81
CA ALA A 117 -27.01 -35.66 -26.75
C ALA A 117 -27.57 -37.09 -26.60
N ASP A 118 -28.88 -37.26 -26.82
CA ASP A 118 -29.53 -38.57 -26.71
C ASP A 118 -29.09 -39.57 -27.79
N TYR A 119 -29.03 -39.10 -29.03
CA TYR A 119 -28.52 -39.89 -30.14
C TYR A 119 -27.03 -40.21 -29.93
N ILE A 120 -26.24 -39.27 -29.40
CA ILE A 120 -24.84 -39.51 -29.06
C ILE A 120 -24.73 -40.62 -28.01
N ARG A 121 -25.51 -40.58 -26.92
CA ARG A 121 -25.56 -41.64 -25.89
C ARG A 121 -25.85 -43.01 -26.48
N ASN A 122 -26.92 -43.12 -27.29
CA ASN A 122 -27.32 -44.38 -27.91
C ASN A 122 -26.22 -44.97 -28.81
N TYR A 123 -25.50 -44.11 -29.54
CA TYR A 123 -24.48 -44.55 -30.50
C TYR A 123 -23.04 -44.54 -29.97
N GLN A 124 -22.79 -44.32 -28.67
CA GLN A 124 -21.44 -44.24 -28.10
C GLN A 124 -20.50 -45.38 -28.52
N SER A 125 -21.00 -46.62 -28.54
CA SER A 125 -20.21 -47.83 -28.86
C SER A 125 -20.10 -48.14 -30.36
N LEU A 126 -20.74 -47.33 -31.23
CA LEU A 126 -20.71 -47.53 -32.67
C LEU A 126 -19.32 -47.19 -33.21
N HIS A 127 -18.71 -48.14 -33.91
CA HIS A 127 -17.41 -47.94 -34.54
C HIS A 127 -17.57 -47.21 -35.87
N ARG A 128 -16.76 -46.18 -36.09
CA ARG A 128 -16.73 -45.41 -37.33
C ARG A 128 -15.43 -45.67 -38.10
N SER A 129 -15.17 -44.89 -39.14
CA SER A 129 -14.01 -45.10 -39.99
C SER A 129 -12.73 -44.72 -39.23
N GLY A 130 -11.73 -45.62 -39.23
CA GLY A 130 -10.50 -45.45 -38.44
C GLY A 130 -10.35 -46.45 -37.30
N GLY A 131 -11.47 -47.05 -36.84
CA GLY A 131 -11.48 -48.01 -35.73
C GLY A 131 -11.93 -47.39 -34.41
N ASP A 132 -12.06 -46.07 -34.36
CA ASP A 132 -12.53 -45.30 -33.22
C ASP A 132 -14.07 -45.38 -33.10
N THR A 133 -14.55 -45.32 -31.86
CA THR A 133 -15.99 -45.26 -31.56
C THR A 133 -16.50 -43.83 -31.60
N VAL A 134 -17.84 -43.64 -31.68
CA VAL A 134 -18.45 -42.31 -31.52
C VAL A 134 -18.04 -41.67 -30.21
N SER A 135 -17.89 -42.46 -29.14
CA SER A 135 -17.38 -41.98 -27.86
C SER A 135 -15.94 -41.47 -27.94
N ASP A 136 -15.06 -42.14 -28.70
CA ASP A 136 -13.66 -41.72 -28.84
C ASP A 136 -13.57 -40.39 -29.63
N LEU A 137 -14.32 -40.28 -30.75
CA LEU A 137 -14.39 -39.06 -31.56
C LEU A 137 -14.98 -37.88 -30.79
N MET A 138 -16.01 -38.13 -29.97
CA MET A 138 -16.58 -37.13 -29.09
C MET A 138 -15.57 -36.62 -28.06
N LEU A 139 -14.83 -37.53 -27.41
CA LEU A 139 -13.80 -37.15 -26.44
C LEU A 139 -12.66 -36.36 -27.10
N GLU A 140 -12.21 -36.76 -28.29
CA GLU A 140 -11.21 -36.01 -29.07
C GLU A 140 -11.69 -34.58 -29.35
N ARG A 141 -12.95 -34.40 -29.78
CA ARG A 141 -13.52 -33.07 -30.02
C ARG A 141 -13.63 -32.23 -28.75
N ILE A 142 -13.97 -32.84 -27.61
CA ILE A 142 -14.04 -32.15 -26.32
C ILE A 142 -12.64 -31.74 -25.85
N GLU A 143 -11.63 -32.60 -26.04
CA GLU A 143 -10.24 -32.28 -25.78
C GLU A 143 -9.79 -31.05 -26.57
N GLU A 144 -10.09 -30.98 -27.87
CA GLU A 144 -9.79 -29.80 -28.71
C GLU A 144 -10.46 -28.53 -28.19
N ILE A 145 -11.74 -28.59 -27.79
CA ILE A 145 -12.48 -27.44 -27.28
C ILE A 145 -11.88 -26.95 -25.95
N MET A 146 -11.57 -27.88 -25.04
CA MET A 146 -10.97 -27.53 -23.75
C MET A 146 -9.55 -26.97 -23.93
N GLU A 147 -8.76 -27.52 -24.86
CA GLU A 147 -7.43 -26.99 -25.23
C GLU A 147 -7.51 -25.55 -25.73
N GLU A 148 -8.49 -25.23 -26.59
CA GLU A 148 -8.67 -23.86 -27.10
C GLU A 148 -8.88 -22.84 -25.97
N PHE A 149 -9.70 -23.17 -24.97
CA PHE A 149 -9.92 -22.30 -23.80
C PHE A 149 -8.67 -22.09 -22.95
N ILE A 150 -7.88 -23.15 -22.77
CA ILE A 150 -6.68 -23.11 -21.95
C ILE A 150 -5.60 -22.29 -22.65
N ASP A 151 -5.40 -22.49 -23.96
CA ASP A 151 -4.40 -21.77 -24.75
C ASP A 151 -4.68 -20.26 -24.85
N ILE A 152 -5.95 -19.83 -24.75
CA ILE A 152 -6.32 -18.40 -24.77
C ILE A 152 -5.77 -17.63 -23.57
N ASN A 153 -5.77 -18.24 -22.38
CA ASN A 153 -5.36 -17.58 -21.14
C ASN A 153 -3.98 -18.05 -20.63
N PHE A 154 -3.58 -19.28 -20.94
CA PHE A 154 -2.39 -19.94 -20.43
C PHE A 154 -1.66 -20.73 -21.53
N PRO A 155 -1.04 -20.03 -22.50
CA PRO A 155 -0.28 -20.70 -23.55
C PRO A 155 0.86 -21.50 -22.89
N ASN A 156 1.01 -22.78 -23.28
CA ASN A 156 2.03 -23.74 -22.80
C ASN A 156 1.63 -24.64 -21.60
N VAL A 157 0.39 -24.61 -21.13
CA VAL A 157 -0.09 -25.60 -20.14
C VAL A 157 -0.64 -26.82 -20.88
N ASN A 158 -0.11 -28.01 -20.59
CA ASN A 158 -0.66 -29.24 -21.14
C ASN A 158 -1.94 -29.64 -20.40
N THR A 159 -2.92 -30.09 -21.15
CA THR A 159 -4.22 -30.54 -20.65
C THR A 159 -4.13 -31.82 -19.81
N THR A 160 -4.94 -31.87 -18.76
CA THR A 160 -5.11 -33.03 -17.88
C THR A 160 -6.22 -33.96 -18.40
N THR A 161 -6.36 -35.13 -17.77
CA THR A 161 -7.39 -36.12 -18.11
C THR A 161 -8.80 -35.56 -17.92
N ILE A 162 -9.58 -35.54 -19.01
CA ILE A 162 -11.00 -35.19 -18.99
C ILE A 162 -11.80 -36.30 -18.32
N THR A 163 -12.74 -35.92 -17.46
CA THR A 163 -13.63 -36.84 -16.75
C THR A 163 -15.09 -36.54 -17.06
N THR A 164 -15.94 -37.57 -17.01
CA THR A 164 -17.39 -37.40 -17.14
C THR A 164 -18.00 -37.12 -15.78
N VAL A 165 -18.94 -36.17 -15.73
CA VAL A 165 -19.59 -35.72 -14.49
C VAL A 165 -21.12 -35.76 -14.63
N SER A 166 -21.81 -35.91 -13.49
CA SER A 166 -23.28 -35.94 -13.45
C SER A 166 -23.92 -34.56 -13.36
N GLU A 167 -23.13 -33.51 -13.13
CA GLU A 167 -23.60 -32.14 -12.97
C GLU A 167 -22.49 -31.15 -13.33
N VAL A 168 -22.85 -30.04 -13.97
CA VAL A 168 -21.96 -28.88 -14.20
C VAL A 168 -22.58 -27.66 -13.53
N ASP A 169 -21.84 -27.09 -12.60
CA ASP A 169 -22.26 -25.91 -11.85
C ASP A 169 -22.06 -24.63 -12.67
N PHE A 170 -23.11 -23.81 -12.78
CA PHE A 170 -23.06 -22.49 -13.39
C PHE A 170 -23.35 -21.42 -12.33
N LYS A 171 -22.63 -20.30 -12.33
CA LYS A 171 -22.81 -19.22 -11.35
C LYS A 171 -23.81 -18.16 -11.81
N ALA A 172 -23.98 -17.95 -13.12
CA ALA A 172 -24.96 -17.00 -13.67
C ALA A 172 -26.20 -17.68 -14.26
N GLN A 173 -26.15 -18.99 -14.51
CA GLN A 173 -27.22 -19.79 -15.12
C GLN A 173 -27.59 -20.98 -14.23
N PRO A 174 -28.71 -21.67 -14.50
CA PRO A 174 -29.03 -22.93 -13.81
C PRO A 174 -27.99 -24.01 -14.13
N ASP A 175 -27.70 -24.83 -13.12
CA ASP A 175 -26.84 -26.00 -13.21
C ASP A 175 -27.39 -27.00 -14.24
N ALA A 176 -26.49 -27.68 -14.93
CA ALA A 176 -26.86 -28.72 -15.88
C ALA A 176 -26.76 -30.09 -15.19
N SER A 177 -27.86 -30.82 -15.10
CA SER A 177 -27.86 -32.22 -14.63
C SER A 177 -27.71 -33.14 -15.83
N CYS A 178 -26.72 -34.03 -15.78
CA CYS A 178 -26.19 -34.69 -16.97
C CYS A 178 -26.23 -36.20 -16.82
N VAL A 179 -26.37 -36.89 -17.96
CA VAL A 179 -26.33 -38.34 -18.00
C VAL A 179 -25.44 -38.80 -19.15
N TYR A 180 -24.41 -39.56 -18.80
CA TYR A 180 -23.47 -40.12 -19.76
C TYR A 180 -23.78 -41.58 -20.15
N ASP A 181 -24.52 -42.30 -19.31
CA ASP A 181 -24.79 -43.73 -19.49
C ASP A 181 -25.64 -43.97 -20.74
N SER A 182 -25.18 -44.85 -21.64
CA SER A 182 -25.91 -45.25 -22.85
C SER A 182 -27.09 -46.17 -22.57
N ASP A 183 -27.15 -46.78 -21.37
CA ASP A 183 -28.31 -47.53 -20.89
C ASP A 183 -29.41 -46.59 -20.34
N TYR A 184 -29.12 -45.29 -20.21
CA TYR A 184 -30.08 -44.28 -19.80
C TYR A 184 -30.70 -43.60 -21.03
N ASP A 185 -31.88 -44.08 -21.38
CA ASP A 185 -32.75 -43.58 -22.44
C ASP A 185 -33.52 -42.34 -21.94
N SER A 186 -33.40 -41.19 -22.63
CA SER A 186 -34.29 -40.05 -22.37
C SER A 186 -35.67 -40.36 -22.94
N ILE A 187 -36.49 -40.91 -22.05
CA ILE A 187 -37.94 -40.78 -21.92
C ILE A 187 -38.90 -41.35 -22.99
N ASP A 188 -39.21 -42.64 -22.79
CA ASP A 188 -40.63 -43.07 -22.77
C ASP A 188 -41.01 -43.94 -21.55
N GLU A 189 -40.11 -44.12 -20.56
CA GLU A 189 -40.35 -45.05 -19.43
C GLU A 189 -40.54 -44.42 -18.04
N VAL A 190 -40.39 -43.09 -17.88
CA VAL A 190 -40.66 -42.40 -16.59
C VAL A 190 -41.69 -41.28 -16.76
N ASN A 191 -42.90 -41.52 -16.28
CA ASN A 191 -44.03 -40.60 -16.31
C ASN A 191 -43.65 -39.20 -15.73
N GLY A 192 -43.56 -38.17 -16.58
CA GLY A 192 -43.46 -36.76 -16.16
C GLY A 192 -42.28 -35.93 -16.70
N PHE A 193 -41.45 -36.45 -17.62
CA PHE A 193 -40.49 -35.63 -18.37
C PHE A 193 -40.98 -35.40 -19.82
N ASP A 194 -40.44 -34.35 -20.45
CA ASP A 194 -40.79 -33.94 -21.81
C ASP A 194 -39.89 -34.66 -22.83
N ASN A 195 -40.45 -35.02 -24.00
CA ASN A 195 -39.72 -35.59 -25.15
C ASN A 195 -38.80 -34.49 -25.73
N ASP A 196 -37.51 -34.55 -25.39
CA ASP A 196 -36.51 -33.54 -25.75
C ASP A 196 -35.12 -34.20 -25.96
N PRO A 197 -34.71 -34.45 -27.22
CA PRO A 197 -33.49 -35.19 -27.53
C PRO A 197 -32.20 -34.45 -27.16
N PHE A 198 -32.29 -33.16 -26.83
CA PHE A 198 -31.16 -32.34 -26.38
C PHE A 198 -30.94 -32.40 -24.87
N GLN A 199 -31.85 -33.04 -24.12
CA GLN A 199 -31.81 -33.15 -22.66
C GLN A 199 -31.87 -34.62 -22.21
N PRO A 200 -31.24 -35.00 -21.08
CA PRO A 200 -30.19 -34.26 -20.38
C PRO A 200 -28.92 -34.15 -21.25
N PRO A 201 -28.04 -33.16 -21.04
CA PRO A 201 -26.77 -33.07 -21.77
C PRO A 201 -25.76 -34.14 -21.32
N LEU A 202 -24.71 -34.28 -22.13
CA LEU A 202 -23.48 -34.99 -21.78
C LEU A 202 -22.53 -34.00 -21.10
N CYS A 203 -21.95 -34.34 -19.95
CA CYS A 203 -21.10 -33.40 -19.21
C CYS A 203 -19.72 -33.92 -18.90
N PHE A 204 -18.77 -33.00 -19.00
CA PHE A 204 -17.35 -33.24 -18.88
C PHE A 204 -16.72 -32.19 -17.97
N GLU A 205 -15.70 -32.60 -17.25
CA GLU A 205 -14.94 -31.73 -16.35
C GLU A 205 -13.44 -32.00 -16.53
N ALA A 206 -12.69 -30.90 -16.63
CA ALA A 206 -11.24 -30.88 -16.55
C ALA A 206 -10.82 -29.94 -15.42
N VAL A 207 -9.81 -30.36 -14.64
CA VAL A 207 -9.19 -29.56 -13.59
C VAL A 207 -7.71 -29.45 -13.89
N LEU A 208 -7.21 -28.22 -13.96
CA LEU A 208 -5.82 -27.89 -14.22
C LEU A 208 -5.25 -27.11 -13.05
N GLN A 209 -4.01 -27.42 -12.70
CA GLN A 209 -3.23 -26.65 -11.75
C GLN A 209 -2.07 -26.03 -12.51
N ILE A 210 -2.00 -24.71 -12.44
CA ILE A 210 -1.07 -23.87 -13.20
C ILE A 210 -0.14 -23.20 -12.20
N GLU A 211 1.16 -23.47 -12.36
CA GLU A 211 2.22 -22.80 -11.61
C GLU A 211 2.61 -21.53 -12.37
N VAL A 212 2.55 -20.39 -11.69
CA VAL A 212 2.87 -19.07 -12.25
C VAL A 212 4.39 -18.92 -12.30
N ASP A 213 4.94 -18.52 -13.46
CA ASP A 213 6.37 -18.23 -13.59
C ASP A 213 6.73 -16.93 -12.84
N THR A 214 7.33 -17.10 -11.66
CA THR A 214 7.73 -16.01 -10.76
C THR A 214 8.92 -15.20 -11.27
N SER A 215 9.62 -15.66 -12.31
CA SER A 215 10.78 -14.96 -12.88
C SER A 215 10.43 -13.63 -13.54
N ALA A 216 9.16 -13.44 -13.91
CA ALA A 216 8.65 -12.19 -14.48
C ALA A 216 8.58 -11.03 -13.48
N PHE A 217 8.59 -11.32 -12.16
CA PHE A 217 8.36 -10.34 -11.10
C PHE A 217 9.64 -9.72 -10.52
N GLY A 218 10.83 -10.00 -11.09
CA GLY A 218 12.09 -9.43 -10.61
C GLY A 218 12.46 -9.82 -9.17
N LEU A 219 11.94 -10.96 -8.71
CA LEU A 219 12.05 -11.41 -7.33
C LEU A 219 13.45 -11.95 -6.99
N LYS A 220 13.87 -11.73 -5.73
CA LYS A 220 15.12 -12.30 -5.20
C LYS A 220 14.98 -13.81 -5.00
N PRO A 221 15.72 -14.66 -5.73
CA PRO A 221 15.47 -16.11 -5.75
C PRO A 221 15.76 -16.83 -4.42
N GLU A 222 16.46 -16.18 -3.47
CA GLU A 222 16.83 -16.81 -2.19
C GLU A 222 15.94 -16.39 -1.01
N THR A 223 15.22 -15.26 -1.11
CA THR A 223 14.45 -14.67 0.00
C THR A 223 12.99 -14.43 -0.33
N SER A 224 12.60 -14.49 -1.61
CA SER A 224 11.27 -14.10 -2.05
C SER A 224 10.20 -15.13 -1.74
N ASP A 225 9.04 -14.64 -1.33
CA ASP A 225 7.77 -15.33 -1.22
C ASP A 225 6.72 -14.43 -1.90
N ILE A 226 6.41 -14.75 -3.16
CA ILE A 226 5.52 -13.92 -3.98
C ILE A 226 4.11 -13.84 -3.38
N ASN A 227 3.66 -14.92 -2.72
CA ASN A 227 2.34 -14.93 -2.10
C ASN A 227 2.29 -13.98 -0.90
N ARG A 228 3.33 -14.02 -0.06
CA ARG A 228 3.48 -13.10 1.06
C ARG A 228 3.62 -11.66 0.57
N MET A 229 4.40 -11.42 -0.48
CA MET A 229 4.58 -10.11 -1.09
C MET A 229 3.24 -9.54 -1.59
N MET A 230 2.47 -10.32 -2.36
CA MET A 230 1.15 -9.90 -2.87
C MET A 230 0.16 -9.61 -1.74
N GLN A 231 0.14 -10.45 -0.71
CA GLN A 231 -0.67 -10.19 0.49
C GLN A 231 -0.25 -8.91 1.20
N GLY A 232 1.06 -8.67 1.35
CA GLY A 232 1.61 -7.46 1.95
C GLY A 232 1.26 -6.19 1.16
N MET A 233 1.44 -6.20 -0.17
CA MET A 233 1.08 -5.08 -1.03
C MET A 233 -0.41 -4.73 -0.93
N LEU A 234 -1.29 -5.74 -1.01
CA LEU A 234 -2.72 -5.50 -0.84
C LEU A 234 -3.04 -4.98 0.56
N THR A 235 -2.44 -5.56 1.61
CA THR A 235 -2.63 -5.11 3.01
C THR A 235 -2.19 -3.66 3.20
N MET A 236 -1.12 -3.22 2.52
CA MET A 236 -0.66 -1.84 2.50
C MET A 236 -1.66 -0.88 1.83
N GLY A 237 -2.56 -1.39 0.99
CA GLY A 237 -3.58 -0.63 0.28
C GLY A 237 -3.42 -0.60 -1.25
N ALA A 238 -2.51 -1.40 -1.81
CA ALA A 238 -2.36 -1.49 -3.26
C ALA A 238 -3.61 -2.08 -3.94
N VAL A 239 -3.80 -1.74 -5.21
CA VAL A 239 -4.85 -2.28 -6.07
C VAL A 239 -4.21 -3.01 -7.24
N LEU A 240 -4.54 -4.29 -7.40
CA LEU A 240 -4.02 -5.12 -8.49
C LEU A 240 -5.06 -5.23 -9.61
N THR A 241 -4.63 -5.03 -10.85
CA THR A 241 -5.50 -5.25 -12.01
C THR A 241 -5.33 -6.67 -12.54
N SER A 242 -6.42 -7.42 -12.64
CA SER A 242 -6.47 -8.78 -13.19
C SER A 242 -7.24 -8.78 -14.51
N GLU A 243 -6.63 -9.36 -15.55
CA GLU A 243 -7.19 -9.42 -16.90
C GLU A 243 -7.25 -10.86 -17.42
N PHE A 244 -8.44 -11.30 -17.87
CA PHE A 244 -8.63 -12.60 -18.54
C PHE A 244 -9.42 -12.43 -19.84
N ASN A 245 -9.07 -13.21 -20.86
CA ASN A 245 -9.79 -13.20 -22.13
C ASN A 245 -10.80 -14.36 -22.17
N THR A 246 -11.99 -14.06 -22.65
CA THR A 246 -13.02 -15.07 -22.91
C THR A 246 -13.52 -14.93 -24.34
N THR A 247 -13.60 -16.06 -25.03
CA THR A 247 -14.21 -16.19 -26.35
C THR A 247 -15.21 -17.33 -26.28
N SER A 248 -16.20 -17.34 -27.16
CA SER A 248 -17.13 -18.47 -27.28
C SER A 248 -17.34 -18.74 -28.76
N PRO A 249 -17.19 -19.98 -29.25
CA PRO A 249 -17.54 -20.34 -30.63
C PRO A 249 -19.03 -20.13 -30.94
N MET A 250 -19.39 -20.24 -32.22
CA MET A 250 -20.80 -20.24 -32.64
C MET A 250 -21.52 -21.46 -32.07
N GLY A 251 -22.76 -21.29 -31.60
CA GLY A 251 -23.52 -22.38 -30.97
C GLY A 251 -23.14 -22.62 -29.51
N HIS A 252 -22.12 -21.94 -29.00
CA HIS A 252 -21.62 -22.11 -27.65
C HIS A 252 -21.97 -20.92 -26.77
N SER A 253 -22.07 -21.16 -25.46
CA SER A 253 -22.04 -20.11 -24.45
C SER A 253 -20.99 -20.43 -23.40
N VAL A 254 -20.28 -19.40 -22.93
CA VAL A 254 -19.19 -19.52 -21.97
C VAL A 254 -19.44 -18.58 -20.83
N GLU A 255 -19.31 -19.10 -19.62
CA GLU A 255 -19.25 -18.32 -18.40
C GLU A 255 -17.86 -18.44 -17.80
N LEU A 256 -17.17 -17.31 -17.63
CA LEU A 256 -15.86 -17.26 -16.98
C LEU A 256 -16.02 -16.55 -15.63
N SER A 257 -15.68 -17.24 -14.54
CA SER A 257 -15.60 -16.67 -13.20
C SER A 257 -14.19 -16.75 -12.65
N VAL A 258 -13.71 -15.66 -12.05
CA VAL A 258 -12.37 -15.56 -11.48
C VAL A 258 -12.50 -15.26 -9.98
N ILE A 259 -12.10 -16.22 -9.16
CA ILE A 259 -12.14 -16.16 -7.70
C ILE A 259 -10.74 -15.76 -7.20
N PRO A 260 -10.61 -14.61 -6.52
CA PRO A 260 -9.32 -14.14 -6.03
C PRO A 260 -8.80 -14.99 -4.84
N PRO A 261 -7.51 -14.86 -4.49
CA PRO A 261 -6.93 -15.56 -3.34
C PRO A 261 -7.61 -15.14 -2.03
N SER A 262 -7.40 -15.93 -0.98
CA SER A 262 -8.14 -15.80 0.29
C SER A 262 -8.02 -14.43 0.97
N TYR A 263 -6.92 -13.71 0.72
CA TYR A 263 -6.61 -12.37 1.24
C TYR A 263 -7.07 -11.23 0.32
N ALA A 264 -7.77 -11.51 -0.78
CA ALA A 264 -8.20 -10.51 -1.75
C ALA A 264 -9.70 -10.57 -2.06
N ASP A 265 -10.26 -9.41 -2.41
CA ASP A 265 -11.64 -9.21 -2.85
C ASP A 265 -11.64 -8.43 -4.17
N VAL A 266 -12.61 -8.70 -5.04
CA VAL A 266 -12.86 -7.90 -6.23
C VAL A 266 -13.61 -6.62 -5.85
N SER A 267 -12.98 -5.46 -6.03
CA SER A 267 -13.57 -4.15 -5.76
C SER A 267 -14.43 -3.62 -6.90
N SER A 268 -14.00 -3.84 -8.14
CA SER A 268 -14.68 -3.38 -9.35
C SER A 268 -14.35 -4.26 -10.54
N VAL A 269 -15.25 -4.27 -11.53
CA VAL A 269 -15.15 -5.03 -12.77
C VAL A 269 -15.61 -4.13 -13.91
N GLU A 270 -14.85 -4.09 -15.00
CA GLU A 270 -15.25 -3.34 -16.19
C GLU A 270 -16.44 -4.02 -16.90
N ALA A 271 -17.35 -3.21 -17.45
CA ALA A 271 -18.45 -3.73 -18.25
C ALA A 271 -17.91 -4.42 -19.53
N PRO A 272 -18.43 -5.60 -19.92
CA PRO A 272 -19.69 -6.21 -19.49
C PRO A 272 -19.59 -7.19 -18.32
N GLY A 273 -18.43 -7.31 -17.67
CA GLY A 273 -18.26 -8.15 -16.49
C GLY A 273 -19.08 -7.66 -15.29
N LEU A 274 -19.29 -8.55 -14.33
CA LEU A 274 -20.08 -8.31 -13.11
C LEU A 274 -19.31 -8.80 -11.88
N THR A 275 -19.59 -8.19 -10.74
CA THR A 275 -19.13 -8.67 -9.43
C THR A 275 -20.19 -9.57 -8.81
N LYS A 276 -19.77 -10.70 -8.25
CA LYS A 276 -20.60 -11.64 -7.48
C LYS A 276 -19.99 -11.87 -6.10
N THR A 277 -20.73 -12.55 -5.23
CA THR A 277 -20.29 -12.84 -3.87
C THR A 277 -20.44 -14.33 -3.59
N THR A 278 -19.40 -14.92 -3.01
CA THR A 278 -19.38 -16.28 -2.48
C THR A 278 -19.06 -16.24 -0.98
N PHE A 279 -19.10 -17.40 -0.31
CA PHE A 279 -18.66 -17.54 1.08
C PHE A 279 -17.38 -18.38 1.14
N ARG A 280 -16.32 -17.80 1.69
CA ARG A 280 -15.03 -18.48 1.92
C ARG A 280 -14.60 -18.26 3.37
N ASP A 281 -14.27 -19.36 4.05
CA ASP A 281 -13.89 -19.37 5.48
C ASP A 281 -14.95 -18.74 6.42
N GLY A 282 -16.23 -18.85 6.06
CA GLY A 282 -17.33 -18.30 6.84
C GLY A 282 -17.56 -16.79 6.65
N HIS A 283 -16.79 -16.13 5.79
CA HIS A 283 -16.92 -14.72 5.46
C HIS A 283 -17.28 -14.55 3.97
N PRO A 284 -18.02 -13.49 3.59
CA PRO A 284 -18.24 -13.20 2.18
C PRO A 284 -16.91 -12.90 1.47
N GLN A 285 -16.83 -13.22 0.19
CA GLN A 285 -15.73 -12.85 -0.71
C GLN A 285 -16.33 -12.43 -2.05
N THR A 286 -15.87 -11.33 -2.63
CA THR A 286 -16.30 -10.90 -3.96
C THR A 286 -15.39 -11.46 -5.06
N TYR A 287 -16.00 -11.84 -6.17
CA TYR A 287 -15.32 -12.41 -7.33
C TYR A 287 -15.89 -11.81 -8.63
N SER A 288 -15.14 -11.92 -9.73
CA SER A 288 -15.54 -11.36 -11.02
C SER A 288 -16.10 -12.47 -11.92
N ILE A 289 -17.08 -12.10 -12.75
CA ILE A 289 -17.71 -13.03 -13.70
C ILE A 289 -18.05 -12.31 -15.00
N ILE A 290 -17.95 -13.03 -16.10
CA ILE A 290 -18.40 -12.60 -17.41
C ILE A 290 -19.08 -13.76 -18.14
N THR A 291 -20.07 -13.44 -18.96
CA THR A 291 -20.79 -14.43 -19.77
C THR A 291 -20.78 -13.96 -21.22
N VAL A 292 -20.36 -14.85 -22.11
CA VAL A 292 -20.39 -14.65 -23.56
C VAL A 292 -21.31 -15.72 -24.14
N ASP A 293 -22.43 -15.29 -24.73
CA ASP A 293 -23.42 -16.18 -25.32
C ASP A 293 -23.48 -15.98 -26.83
N ASN A 294 -23.02 -17.00 -27.56
CA ASN A 294 -23.03 -17.05 -29.02
C ASN A 294 -23.89 -18.20 -29.56
N THR A 295 -24.81 -18.74 -28.75
CA THR A 295 -25.73 -19.83 -29.13
C THR A 295 -26.61 -19.46 -30.34
N GLN A 296 -26.97 -18.19 -30.48
CA GLN A 296 -27.83 -17.68 -31.58
C GLN A 296 -27.05 -17.06 -32.75
N VAL A 297 -25.71 -17.12 -32.73
CA VAL A 297 -24.88 -16.47 -33.75
C VAL A 297 -24.81 -17.33 -35.01
N VAL A 298 -25.00 -16.69 -36.17
CA VAL A 298 -25.04 -17.36 -37.50
C VAL A 298 -23.85 -17.02 -38.41
N THR A 299 -22.96 -16.11 -38.00
CA THR A 299 -21.79 -15.69 -38.80
C THR A 299 -20.57 -15.41 -37.91
N GLU A 300 -19.38 -15.87 -38.31
CA GLU A 300 -18.14 -15.66 -37.55
C GLU A 300 -17.77 -14.17 -37.36
N ALA A 301 -18.19 -13.28 -38.25
CA ALA A 301 -17.88 -11.85 -38.18
C ALA A 301 -18.44 -11.12 -36.93
N THR A 302 -19.29 -11.78 -36.14
CA THR A 302 -19.87 -11.25 -34.89
C THR A 302 -19.25 -11.83 -33.63
N LEU A 303 -18.31 -12.77 -33.74
CA LEU A 303 -17.58 -13.32 -32.59
C LEU A 303 -16.58 -12.28 -32.09
N ASN A 304 -16.82 -11.73 -30.89
CA ASN A 304 -15.88 -10.83 -30.23
C ASN A 304 -15.21 -11.55 -29.07
N SER A 305 -13.89 -11.47 -28.99
CA SER A 305 -13.20 -11.72 -27.73
C SER A 305 -13.56 -10.62 -26.74
N VAL A 306 -13.96 -11.01 -25.54
CA VAL A 306 -14.30 -10.10 -24.46
C VAL A 306 -13.29 -10.27 -23.34
N ARG A 307 -12.84 -9.15 -22.79
CA ARG A 307 -11.87 -9.15 -21.71
C ARG A 307 -12.55 -8.87 -20.39
N LEU A 308 -12.32 -9.74 -19.41
CA LEU A 308 -12.70 -9.55 -18.02
C LEU A 308 -11.56 -8.80 -17.33
N VAL A 309 -11.78 -7.52 -17.03
CA VAL A 309 -10.84 -6.67 -16.29
C VAL A 309 -11.43 -6.43 -14.90
N SER A 310 -10.68 -6.76 -13.85
CA SER A 310 -11.13 -6.63 -12.46
C SER A 310 -10.04 -6.11 -11.54
N ASN A 311 -10.43 -5.26 -10.59
CA ASN A 311 -9.50 -4.67 -9.62
C ASN A 311 -9.61 -5.40 -8.28
N LEU A 312 -8.50 -5.98 -7.83
CA LEU A 312 -8.38 -6.71 -6.58
C LEU A 312 -7.88 -5.79 -5.47
N VAL A 313 -8.48 -5.90 -4.30
CA VAL A 313 -8.12 -5.15 -3.07
C VAL A 313 -8.00 -6.11 -1.90
N HIS A 314 -7.36 -5.67 -0.81
CA HIS A 314 -7.26 -6.47 0.41
C HIS A 314 -8.62 -6.82 1.02
N ARG A 315 -8.78 -8.10 1.35
CA ARG A 315 -9.92 -8.64 2.06
C ARG A 315 -9.73 -8.51 3.57
N SER A 316 -10.18 -7.38 4.11
CA SER A 316 -10.04 -7.08 5.54
C SER A 316 -11.05 -7.84 6.41
N ILE A 317 -10.62 -8.98 6.98
CA ILE A 317 -11.43 -9.79 7.91
C ILE A 317 -10.97 -9.55 9.36
N THR A 318 -9.75 -9.97 9.67
CA THR A 318 -9.11 -9.81 10.98
C THR A 318 -8.04 -8.73 10.95
N THR A 319 -7.28 -8.68 9.86
CA THR A 319 -6.27 -7.66 9.58
C THR A 319 -6.94 -6.49 8.87
N PRO A 320 -6.86 -5.24 9.39
CA PRO A 320 -7.26 -4.06 8.65
C PRO A 320 -6.32 -3.81 7.46
N THR A 321 -6.83 -3.22 6.39
CA THR A 321 -5.94 -2.59 5.39
C THR A 321 -5.26 -1.40 6.06
N ALA A 322 -3.95 -1.25 5.83
CA ALA A 322 -3.17 -0.14 6.33
C ALA A 322 -3.82 1.19 5.91
N SER A 323 -3.87 2.12 6.85
CA SER A 323 -4.44 3.44 6.63
C SER A 323 -3.57 4.47 7.32
N ILE A 324 -3.27 5.54 6.60
CA ILE A 324 -2.39 6.60 7.09
C ILE A 324 -3.25 7.75 7.62
N ASP A 325 -2.99 8.21 8.84
CA ASP A 325 -3.60 9.45 9.34
C ASP A 325 -2.85 10.64 8.72
N PRO A 326 -3.51 11.50 7.93
CA PRO A 326 -2.84 12.64 7.29
C PRO A 326 -2.33 13.70 8.29
N ARG A 327 -2.60 13.54 9.59
CA ARG A 327 -2.06 14.39 10.66
C ARG A 327 -0.70 13.91 11.17
N GLU A 328 -0.32 12.68 10.86
CA GLU A 328 0.99 12.13 11.23
C GLU A 328 2.04 12.50 10.17
N PRO A 329 3.32 12.66 10.58
CA PRO A 329 4.41 12.92 9.64
C PRO A 329 4.66 11.71 8.74
N SER A 330 4.82 11.99 7.46
CA SER A 330 5.42 11.06 6.50
C SER A 330 6.90 10.86 6.79
N VAL A 331 7.60 11.95 7.10
CA VAL A 331 9.02 11.98 7.41
C VAL A 331 9.26 12.74 8.70
N LYS A 332 10.21 12.28 9.52
CA LYS A 332 10.77 13.06 10.63
C LYS A 332 12.23 13.32 10.37
N ILE A 333 12.66 14.56 10.59
CA ILE A 333 14.05 14.97 10.45
C ILE A 333 14.56 15.41 11.82
N ASP A 334 15.58 14.73 12.30
CA ASP A 334 16.29 15.08 13.52
C ASP A 334 17.68 15.61 13.14
N LEU A 335 17.88 16.92 13.33
CA LEU A 335 19.16 17.58 13.14
C LEU A 335 19.85 17.73 14.50
N ILE A 336 20.91 16.97 14.71
CA ILE A 336 21.73 16.99 15.92
C ILE A 336 22.98 17.82 15.65
N VAL A 337 23.15 18.88 16.41
CA VAL A 337 24.26 19.84 16.26
C VAL A 337 25.13 19.80 17.50
N ASP A 338 26.35 19.30 17.34
CA ASP A 338 27.36 19.36 18.39
C ASP A 338 28.16 20.66 18.26
N ALA A 339 27.77 21.68 19.04
CA ALA A 339 28.45 22.96 19.13
C ALA A 339 29.27 23.11 20.43
N THR A 340 29.61 22.00 21.10
CA THR A 340 30.44 22.03 22.33
C THR A 340 31.79 22.72 22.08
N ASP A 341 32.41 22.46 20.92
CA ASP A 341 33.51 23.23 20.33
C ASP A 341 33.02 23.96 19.07
N THR A 342 32.77 25.28 19.19
CA THR A 342 32.24 26.09 18.08
C THR A 342 33.21 26.23 16.90
N GLN A 343 34.49 25.85 17.05
CA GLN A 343 35.45 25.84 15.94
C GLN A 343 35.43 24.52 15.15
N ASN A 344 34.93 23.45 15.75
CA ASN A 344 34.89 22.11 15.18
C ASN A 344 33.51 21.47 15.36
N SER A 345 32.47 22.21 14.98
CA SER A 345 31.09 21.75 15.15
C SER A 345 30.72 20.70 14.12
N ARG A 346 29.95 19.69 14.55
CA ARG A 346 29.48 18.58 13.72
C ARG A 346 27.95 18.61 13.66
N PHE A 347 27.44 18.30 12.47
CA PHE A 347 26.00 18.25 12.21
C PHE A 347 25.69 16.84 11.74
N ASP A 348 24.83 16.15 12.49
CA ASP A 348 24.33 14.82 12.18
C ASP A 348 22.84 14.96 11.84
N LEU A 349 22.45 14.42 10.69
CA LEU A 349 21.10 14.49 10.18
C LEU A 349 20.54 13.07 10.11
N GLU A 350 19.47 12.83 10.85
CA GLU A 350 18.71 11.59 10.84
C GLU A 350 17.35 11.84 10.20
N ILE A 351 16.97 10.98 9.27
CA ILE A 351 15.73 11.08 8.49
C ILE A 351 14.96 9.78 8.67
N SER A 352 13.88 9.83 9.44
CA SER A 352 12.98 8.72 9.71
C SER A 352 11.80 8.75 8.75
N ILE A 353 11.73 7.77 7.85
CA ILE A 353 10.66 7.63 6.85
C ILE A 353 9.61 6.65 7.38
N HIS A 354 8.42 7.16 7.67
CA HIS A 354 7.26 6.36 8.10
C HIS A 354 6.43 5.89 6.90
N TYR A 355 6.21 6.77 5.94
CA TYR A 355 5.55 6.45 4.67
C TYR A 355 5.90 7.50 3.61
N LEU A 356 5.74 7.15 2.33
CA LEU A 356 5.86 8.06 1.19
C LEU A 356 4.59 7.94 0.36
N ASP A 357 3.93 9.05 0.06
CA ASP A 357 2.75 9.03 -0.79
C ASP A 357 3.12 8.97 -2.28
N TYR A 358 2.14 8.61 -3.13
CA TYR A 358 2.34 8.55 -4.58
C TYR A 358 2.91 9.84 -5.18
N SER A 359 2.50 11.02 -4.67
CA SER A 359 2.99 12.29 -5.21
C SER A 359 4.45 12.56 -4.85
N THR A 360 4.88 12.15 -3.65
CA THR A 360 6.30 12.17 -3.25
C THR A 360 7.12 11.22 -4.10
N LEU A 361 6.65 9.99 -4.30
CA LEU A 361 7.35 9.00 -5.13
C LEU A 361 7.49 9.47 -6.59
N ASP A 362 6.44 10.07 -7.15
CA ASP A 362 6.46 10.66 -8.51
C ASP A 362 7.42 11.86 -8.58
N ASN A 363 7.37 12.78 -7.61
CA ASN A 363 8.29 13.93 -7.54
C ASN A 363 9.76 13.50 -7.42
N TRP A 364 10.02 12.45 -6.64
CA TRP A 364 11.35 11.88 -6.47
C TRP A 364 11.78 10.99 -7.65
N ASN A 365 10.88 10.77 -8.62
CA ASN A 365 11.07 9.85 -9.75
C ASN A 365 11.49 8.45 -9.26
N ALA A 366 10.90 8.02 -8.16
CA ALA A 366 11.06 6.70 -7.55
C ALA A 366 9.88 5.81 -7.96
N ASP A 367 9.82 5.46 -9.25
CA ASP A 367 8.80 4.53 -9.74
C ASP A 367 9.21 3.10 -9.36
N LEU A 368 8.39 2.45 -8.54
CA LEU A 368 8.67 1.16 -7.91
C LEU A 368 7.98 -0.01 -8.63
N HIS A 369 7.32 0.22 -9.77
CA HIS A 369 6.53 -0.79 -10.48
C HIS A 369 6.33 -0.46 -11.97
N ASP A 370 5.82 -1.43 -12.74
CA ASP A 370 5.64 -1.31 -14.20
C ASP A 370 4.25 -0.82 -14.65
N GLY A 371 3.43 -0.31 -13.71
CA GLY A 371 2.09 0.24 -13.97
C GLY A 371 0.93 -0.75 -13.83
N THR A 372 1.17 -2.02 -13.49
CA THR A 372 0.11 -3.03 -13.25
C THR A 372 -0.48 -3.00 -11.83
N ILE A 373 0.21 -2.34 -10.91
CA ILE A 373 -0.10 -2.28 -9.47
C ILE A 373 -0.29 -0.82 -9.05
N GLU A 374 -1.50 -0.39 -8.75
CA GLU A 374 -1.67 0.98 -8.24
C GLU A 374 -1.32 1.02 -6.74
N ILE A 375 -0.22 1.71 -6.39
CA ILE A 375 0.23 1.86 -5.01
C ILE A 375 -0.08 3.29 -4.52
N PRO A 376 -1.00 3.48 -3.56
CA PRO A 376 -1.37 4.82 -3.10
C PRO A 376 -0.26 5.47 -2.24
N TRP A 377 0.51 4.65 -1.53
CA TRP A 377 1.62 5.04 -0.67
C TRP A 377 2.50 3.82 -0.39
N VAL A 378 3.75 4.06 0.01
CA VAL A 378 4.68 3.04 0.47
C VAL A 378 5.05 3.35 1.91
N THR A 379 4.64 2.49 2.84
CA THR A 379 5.00 2.61 4.27
C THR A 379 6.42 2.11 4.53
N SER A 380 6.94 2.31 5.74
CA SER A 380 8.21 1.74 6.17
C SER A 380 8.26 0.21 6.00
N ASP A 381 7.17 -0.49 6.33
CA ASP A 381 7.06 -1.93 6.07
C ASP A 381 6.97 -2.25 4.57
N GLY A 382 6.35 -1.37 3.78
CA GLY A 382 6.40 -1.43 2.32
C GLY A 382 7.82 -1.35 1.75
N ILE A 383 8.67 -0.45 2.27
CA ILE A 383 10.08 -0.34 1.87
C ILE A 383 10.83 -1.64 2.22
N ARG A 384 10.60 -2.20 3.42
CA ARG A 384 11.21 -3.48 3.85
C ARG A 384 10.72 -4.66 3.03
N LEU A 385 9.44 -4.66 2.62
CA LEU A 385 8.89 -5.65 1.70
C LEU A 385 9.64 -5.59 0.36
N LEU A 386 9.79 -4.40 -0.23
CA LEU A 386 10.52 -4.26 -1.49
C LEU A 386 11.98 -4.69 -1.36
N ASP A 387 12.66 -4.30 -0.27
CA ASP A 387 14.03 -4.72 0.00
C ASP A 387 14.18 -6.25 0.14
N GLN A 388 13.25 -6.90 0.82
CA GLN A 388 13.32 -8.35 1.05
C GLN A 388 12.96 -9.17 -0.19
N GLU A 389 11.92 -8.74 -0.92
CA GLU A 389 11.26 -9.56 -1.94
C GLU A 389 11.80 -9.29 -3.36
N VAL A 390 12.16 -8.05 -3.68
CA VAL A 390 12.49 -7.61 -5.05
C VAL A 390 13.97 -7.24 -5.18
N ASP A 391 14.56 -7.43 -6.36
CA ASP A 391 15.93 -7.00 -6.71
C ASP A 391 16.02 -5.51 -7.11
N GLU A 392 15.04 -4.70 -6.70
CA GLU A 392 15.01 -3.25 -6.94
C GLU A 392 15.99 -2.52 -6.02
N ASP A 393 16.65 -1.49 -6.55
CA ASP A 393 17.61 -0.67 -5.81
C ASP A 393 16.88 0.48 -5.11
N LEU A 394 16.86 0.47 -3.77
CA LEU A 394 16.30 1.56 -2.95
C LEU A 394 17.07 2.89 -3.11
N SER A 395 18.13 2.94 -3.91
CA SER A 395 18.84 4.16 -4.29
C SER A 395 17.94 5.25 -4.82
N ALA A 396 16.81 4.92 -5.46
CA ALA A 396 15.85 5.93 -5.91
C ALA A 396 15.26 6.73 -4.74
N ILE A 397 14.95 6.07 -3.62
CA ILE A 397 14.46 6.72 -2.39
C ILE A 397 15.57 7.59 -1.78
N ILE A 398 16.81 7.10 -1.73
CA ILE A 398 17.94 7.87 -1.19
C ILE A 398 18.23 9.12 -2.03
N GLN A 399 18.17 9.00 -3.36
CA GLN A 399 18.42 10.10 -4.30
C GLN A 399 17.29 11.13 -4.32
N GLY A 400 16.07 10.72 -3.97
CA GLY A 400 14.92 11.61 -3.87
C GLY A 400 15.04 12.66 -2.76
N ILE A 401 15.85 12.41 -1.73
CA ILE A 401 15.98 13.34 -0.60
C ILE A 401 16.84 14.56 -1.00
N PRO A 402 16.32 15.80 -0.87
CA PRO A 402 17.00 17.02 -1.31
C PRO A 402 18.10 17.48 -0.32
N ILE A 403 19.13 16.64 -0.14
CA ILE A 403 20.22 16.88 0.83
C ILE A 403 21.02 18.14 0.54
N GLU A 404 21.20 18.52 -0.72
CA GLU A 404 21.90 19.76 -1.10
C GLU A 404 21.11 21.00 -0.66
N GLU A 405 19.79 20.99 -0.82
CA GLU A 405 18.92 22.09 -0.42
C GLU A 405 18.83 22.19 1.10
N LEU A 406 18.69 21.06 1.80
CA LEU A 406 18.75 21.01 3.27
C LEU A 406 20.10 21.53 3.79
N SER A 407 21.21 21.14 3.16
CA SER A 407 22.55 21.65 3.51
C SER A 407 22.61 23.17 3.40
N SER A 408 22.07 23.75 2.33
CA SER A 408 22.03 25.21 2.13
C SER A 408 21.13 25.89 3.15
N ALA A 409 19.92 25.39 3.36
CA ALA A 409 18.95 25.97 4.29
C ALA A 409 19.48 25.98 5.73
N PHE A 410 20.06 24.87 6.19
CA PHE A 410 20.66 24.81 7.53
C PHE A 410 21.94 25.65 7.64
N SER A 411 22.73 25.76 6.57
CA SER A 411 23.91 26.64 6.55
C SER A 411 23.52 28.09 6.82
N ASP A 412 22.48 28.56 6.13
CA ASP A 412 21.97 29.92 6.25
C ASP A 412 21.31 30.17 7.62
N ALA A 413 20.60 29.17 8.16
CA ALA A 413 19.93 29.26 9.45
C ALA A 413 20.90 29.23 10.65
N LEU A 414 21.91 28.36 10.60
CA LEU A 414 22.82 28.10 11.73
C LEU A 414 24.13 28.90 11.64
N GLY A 415 24.35 29.64 10.55
CA GLY A 415 25.54 30.46 10.34
C GLY A 415 26.82 29.63 10.23
N ALA A 416 26.73 28.48 9.56
CA ALA A 416 27.82 27.54 9.34
C ALA A 416 27.86 27.11 7.87
N ASN A 417 29.02 26.66 7.36
CA ASN A 417 29.10 26.09 6.02
C ASN A 417 28.90 24.57 6.10
N ILE A 418 27.64 24.13 6.11
CA ILE A 418 27.23 22.74 6.30
C ILE A 418 27.19 22.05 4.93
N TRP A 419 27.79 20.87 4.87
CA TRP A 419 27.74 20.01 3.69
C TRP A 419 27.57 18.56 4.12
N PHE A 420 26.38 18.01 3.92
CA PHE A 420 26.10 16.61 4.22
C PHE A 420 26.62 15.68 3.11
N GLY A 421 27.00 14.47 3.50
CA GLY A 421 27.27 13.40 2.54
C GLY A 421 25.99 12.77 2.00
N THR A 422 26.14 11.86 1.04
CA THR A 422 25.03 11.00 0.61
C THR A 422 24.51 10.18 1.81
N PRO A 423 23.21 10.23 2.13
CA PRO A 423 22.62 9.45 3.21
C PRO A 423 22.84 7.96 3.03
N GLN A 424 22.89 7.26 4.15
CA GLN A 424 22.99 5.80 4.21
C GLN A 424 21.92 5.27 5.17
N PHE A 425 21.47 4.03 4.99
CA PHE A 425 20.59 3.40 5.97
C PHE A 425 21.30 3.24 7.31
N ALA A 426 20.66 3.72 8.37
CA ALA A 426 21.14 3.54 9.72
C ALA A 426 21.01 2.05 10.12
N GLN A 427 21.81 1.64 11.10
CA GLN A 427 21.71 0.30 11.66
C GLN A 427 20.36 0.14 12.38
N ALA A 428 19.65 -0.96 12.11
CA ALA A 428 18.38 -1.22 12.75
C ALA A 428 18.51 -1.46 14.27
N ASP A 429 17.51 -0.98 15.01
CA ASP A 429 17.42 -1.08 16.47
C ASP A 429 15.98 -1.40 16.93
N SER A 430 15.58 -1.01 18.15
CA SER A 430 14.20 -1.24 18.63
C SER A 430 13.18 -0.21 18.15
N GLU A 431 13.64 0.90 17.58
CA GLU A 431 12.82 2.04 17.16
C GLU A 431 12.60 2.03 15.64
N GLY A 432 13.54 1.49 14.85
CA GLY A 432 13.35 1.32 13.41
C GLY A 432 14.59 0.85 12.66
N GLY A 433 14.67 1.22 11.38
CA GLY A 433 15.75 0.88 10.45
C GLY A 433 15.32 -0.05 9.31
N LEU A 434 16.14 -0.16 8.27
CA LEU A 434 15.85 -1.02 7.11
C LEU A 434 15.82 -2.51 7.50
N ASP A 435 16.85 -2.96 8.22
CA ASP A 435 16.97 -4.34 8.71
C ASP A 435 16.14 -4.63 9.99
N PHE A 436 15.19 -3.75 10.33
CA PHE A 436 14.32 -3.94 11.50
C PHE A 436 13.50 -5.22 11.34
N ARG A 437 13.34 -5.95 12.44
CA ARG A 437 12.57 -7.20 12.46
C ARG A 437 11.49 -7.15 13.53
N HIS A 438 10.27 -7.44 13.10
CA HIS A 438 9.13 -7.47 13.99
C HIS A 438 9.23 -8.65 14.94
N THR A 439 9.03 -8.37 16.23
CA THR A 439 8.96 -9.38 17.27
C THR A 439 7.54 -9.94 17.39
N PRO A 440 7.35 -11.27 17.31
CA PRO A 440 6.05 -11.93 17.44
C PRO A 440 5.25 -11.52 18.67
N GLY A 441 4.02 -11.08 18.46
CA GLY A 441 3.07 -10.65 19.50
C GLY A 441 3.40 -9.32 20.19
N VAL A 442 4.46 -8.62 19.76
CA VAL A 442 4.85 -7.31 20.31
C VAL A 442 4.69 -6.21 19.27
N THR A 443 5.34 -6.38 18.12
CA THR A 443 5.32 -5.40 17.02
C THR A 443 4.63 -5.95 15.77
N CYS A 444 4.24 -7.21 15.78
CA CYS A 444 3.44 -7.83 14.73
C CYS A 444 2.68 -9.02 15.34
N GLU A 445 1.47 -9.32 14.85
CA GLU A 445 0.69 -10.45 15.39
C GLU A 445 1.09 -11.80 14.79
N GLU A 446 2.05 -11.81 13.87
CA GLU A 446 2.59 -13.03 13.26
C GLU A 446 3.35 -13.91 14.24
N ALA A 447 3.39 -15.21 13.94
CA ALA A 447 4.02 -16.23 14.79
C ALA A 447 5.56 -16.25 14.73
N LEU A 448 6.14 -15.67 13.67
CA LEU A 448 7.57 -15.66 13.41
C LEU A 448 8.09 -14.23 13.30
N GLU A 449 9.40 -14.09 13.53
CA GLU A 449 10.10 -12.83 13.31
C GLU A 449 10.20 -12.56 11.81
N VAL A 450 9.70 -11.40 11.39
CA VAL A 450 9.54 -11.00 9.98
C VAL A 450 10.05 -9.59 9.76
N SER A 451 10.51 -9.26 8.56
CA SER A 451 11.02 -7.91 8.25
C SER A 451 9.90 -6.91 7.95
N TYR A 452 8.72 -7.40 7.54
CA TYR A 452 7.50 -6.60 7.36
C TYR A 452 6.29 -7.41 7.86
N CYS A 453 5.32 -6.74 8.47
CA CYS A 453 4.18 -7.38 9.10
C CYS A 453 2.97 -7.49 8.15
N ILE A 454 2.33 -8.66 8.04
CA ILE A 454 1.10 -8.85 7.24
C ILE A 454 -0.13 -9.26 8.07
N GLU A 455 0.02 -9.48 9.37
CA GLU A 455 -1.07 -9.84 10.28
C GLU A 455 -1.17 -8.92 11.50
N GLY A 456 -2.40 -8.55 11.84
CA GLY A 456 -2.71 -7.74 13.02
C GLY A 456 -2.94 -6.26 12.71
N LYS A 457 -3.11 -5.47 13.77
CA LYS A 457 -3.47 -4.04 13.63
C LYS A 457 -2.36 -3.18 12.98
N ASP A 458 -1.11 -3.59 13.11
CA ASP A 458 0.08 -2.85 12.67
C ASP A 458 0.64 -3.44 11.36
N ALA A 459 -0.16 -4.25 10.64
CA ALA A 459 0.26 -4.88 9.40
C ALA A 459 0.50 -3.84 8.30
N MET A 460 1.69 -3.90 7.70
CA MET A 460 2.15 -3.02 6.62
C MET A 460 2.07 -1.53 6.96
N ASP A 461 2.15 -1.19 8.24
CA ASP A 461 2.02 0.20 8.71
C ASP A 461 3.36 0.96 8.66
N GLY A 462 3.28 2.24 9.07
CA GLY A 462 4.42 3.13 9.16
C GLY A 462 5.02 3.25 10.57
N SER A 463 4.63 2.42 11.54
CA SER A 463 4.91 2.66 12.97
C SER A 463 6.41 2.63 13.29
N TRP A 464 7.17 1.77 12.62
CA TRP A 464 8.63 1.64 12.78
C TRP A 464 9.32 2.19 11.54
N PRO A 465 9.87 3.42 11.56
CA PRO A 465 10.38 4.06 10.37
C PRO A 465 11.62 3.37 9.79
N VAL A 466 11.86 3.57 8.50
CA VAL A 466 13.17 3.32 7.89
C VAL A 466 14.02 4.56 8.09
N VAL A 467 15.19 4.40 8.71
CA VAL A 467 16.04 5.52 9.14
C VAL A 467 17.23 5.67 8.20
N LEU A 468 17.45 6.89 7.73
CA LEU A 468 18.63 7.30 6.98
C LEU A 468 19.46 8.26 7.83
N GLU A 469 20.78 8.09 7.81
CA GLU A 469 21.70 8.96 8.51
C GLU A 469 22.72 9.59 7.55
N THR A 470 23.08 10.83 7.80
CA THR A 470 24.22 11.49 7.17
C THR A 470 24.89 12.45 8.14
N THR A 471 26.18 12.66 7.94
CA THR A 471 27.01 13.49 8.79
C THR A 471 27.72 14.54 7.95
N SER A 472 27.78 15.77 8.45
CA SER A 472 28.57 16.83 7.83
C SER A 472 30.05 16.71 8.15
N GLN A 473 30.89 17.39 7.36
CA GLN A 473 32.25 17.66 7.82
C GLN A 473 32.24 18.64 9.01
N SER A 474 33.27 18.55 9.85
CA SER A 474 33.49 19.49 10.94
C SER A 474 33.71 20.89 10.37
N THR A 475 32.93 21.86 10.86
CA THR A 475 32.97 23.24 10.38
C THR A 475 32.76 24.21 11.54
N PRO A 476 33.36 25.41 11.52
CA PRO A 476 33.06 26.43 12.52
C PRO A 476 31.60 26.86 12.43
N MET A 477 30.96 27.00 13.57
CA MET A 477 29.59 27.49 13.71
C MET A 477 29.56 28.75 14.56
N ARG A 478 28.58 29.61 14.29
CA ARG A 478 28.28 30.79 15.11
C ARG A 478 27.00 30.57 15.90
N VAL A 479 27.12 30.22 17.17
CA VAL A 479 25.96 29.99 18.06
C VAL A 479 25.12 31.27 18.19
N SER A 480 25.76 32.44 18.08
CA SER A 480 25.10 33.74 17.95
C SER A 480 24.01 33.79 16.87
N SER A 481 24.18 33.12 15.74
CA SER A 481 23.19 33.12 14.64
C SER A 481 21.92 32.36 15.00
N VAL A 482 22.03 31.29 15.79
CA VAL A 482 20.86 30.51 16.27
C VAL A 482 20.04 31.36 17.23
N VAL A 483 20.72 32.02 18.18
CA VAL A 483 20.06 32.94 19.13
C VAL A 483 19.42 34.12 18.38
N GLU A 484 20.08 34.66 17.36
CA GLU A 484 19.53 35.72 16.50
C GLU A 484 18.22 35.27 15.82
N ARG A 485 18.17 34.07 15.25
CA ARG A 485 16.94 33.53 14.65
C ARG A 485 15.83 33.31 15.68
N MET A 486 16.15 32.85 16.88
CA MET A 486 15.16 32.74 17.96
C MET A 486 14.59 34.11 18.34
N LEU A 487 15.44 35.14 18.42
CA LEU A 487 15.04 36.51 18.74
C LEU A 487 14.18 37.14 17.64
N GLU A 488 14.54 36.98 16.36
CA GLU A 488 13.75 37.49 15.23
C GLU A 488 12.33 36.92 15.20
N ASN A 489 12.15 35.68 15.66
CA ASN A 489 10.87 34.98 15.69
C ASN A 489 10.15 35.06 17.06
N SER A 490 10.66 35.85 18.00
CA SER A 490 10.09 35.97 19.36
C SER A 490 8.90 36.95 19.48
N GLY A 491 8.55 37.68 18.41
CA GLY A 491 7.38 38.57 18.38
C GLY A 491 7.39 39.78 19.34
N GLY A 492 8.42 39.92 20.19
CA GLY A 492 8.59 40.97 21.19
C GLY A 492 9.38 42.21 20.72
N ASP A 493 9.66 43.16 21.63
CA ASP A 493 10.43 44.40 21.34
C ASP A 493 11.94 44.12 21.15
N ILE A 494 12.40 42.93 21.58
CA ILE A 494 13.77 42.42 21.46
C ILE A 494 14.19 42.03 20.03
N THR A 495 13.26 42.04 19.07
CA THR A 495 13.55 41.77 17.65
C THR A 495 14.49 42.81 17.01
N THR A 496 14.84 43.88 17.73
CA THR A 496 15.71 44.96 17.26
C THR A 496 17.20 44.74 17.56
N ILE A 497 17.55 43.67 18.30
CA ILE A 497 18.94 43.34 18.64
C ILE A 497 19.61 42.63 17.46
N ASP A 498 20.52 43.33 16.79
CA ASP A 498 21.36 42.79 15.72
C ASP A 498 22.60 42.11 16.32
N LEU A 499 22.65 40.77 16.24
CA LEU A 499 23.78 39.97 16.72
C LEU A 499 24.75 39.60 15.58
N SER A 500 24.47 40.01 14.34
CA SER A 500 25.24 39.63 13.15
C SER A 500 26.73 39.97 13.23
N MET A 501 27.10 40.96 14.05
CA MET A 501 28.49 41.37 14.29
C MET A 501 29.07 40.99 15.66
N VAL A 502 28.25 40.39 16.53
CA VAL A 502 28.70 39.85 17.80
C VAL A 502 29.35 38.50 17.50
N ASN A 503 30.60 38.33 17.93
CA ASN A 503 31.26 37.04 17.87
C ASN A 503 30.94 36.22 19.14
N ASP A 504 31.21 34.92 19.11
CA ASP A 504 30.87 34.06 20.24
C ASP A 504 31.66 34.40 21.53
N GLU A 505 32.86 34.99 21.42
CA GLU A 505 33.62 35.45 22.60
C GLU A 505 32.99 36.67 23.29
N ASP A 506 32.45 37.58 22.47
CA ASP A 506 31.72 38.75 22.90
C ASP A 506 30.37 38.34 23.51
N LEU A 507 29.65 37.42 22.86
CA LEU A 507 28.41 36.84 23.39
C LEU A 507 28.66 36.12 24.72
N ALA A 508 29.70 35.28 24.81
CA ALA A 508 30.09 34.60 26.04
C ALA A 508 30.38 35.57 27.20
N SER A 509 31.00 36.71 26.90
CA SER A 509 31.27 37.74 27.91
C SER A 509 29.99 38.43 28.38
N ILE A 510 29.04 38.68 27.48
CA ILE A 510 27.74 39.29 27.79
C ILE A 510 26.85 38.32 28.59
N MET A 511 26.80 37.04 28.21
CA MET A 511 25.98 36.03 28.89
C MET A 511 26.37 35.83 30.37
N ASN A 512 27.58 36.21 30.79
CA ASN A 512 27.95 36.18 32.21
C ASN A 512 27.25 37.26 33.07
N VAL A 513 26.59 38.23 32.44
CA VAL A 513 25.79 39.26 33.13
C VAL A 513 24.36 39.35 32.61
N VAL A 514 24.00 38.57 31.60
CA VAL A 514 22.67 38.55 30.99
C VAL A 514 22.08 37.16 31.15
N GLU A 515 20.86 37.11 31.67
CA GLU A 515 19.96 35.98 31.58
C GLU A 515 18.84 36.37 30.62
N LEU A 516 18.57 35.51 29.65
CA LEU A 516 17.61 35.78 28.57
C LEU A 516 16.55 34.69 28.59
N GLU A 517 15.29 35.08 28.71
CA GLU A 517 14.12 34.19 28.64
C GLU A 517 13.28 34.64 27.45
N LEU A 518 13.14 33.80 26.42
CA LEU A 518 12.47 34.15 25.18
C LEU A 518 11.37 33.14 24.87
N SER A 519 10.24 33.61 24.35
CA SER A 519 9.21 32.76 23.76
C SER A 519 9.23 32.95 22.25
N THR A 520 9.43 31.90 21.47
CA THR A 520 9.61 31.98 20.01
C THR A 520 8.71 30.99 19.29
N ASP A 521 8.14 31.41 18.16
CA ASP A 521 7.35 30.54 17.29
C ASP A 521 8.29 29.60 16.54
N THR A 522 8.24 28.29 16.83
CA THR A 522 9.12 27.30 16.19
C THR A 522 8.76 27.00 14.74
N GLY A 523 7.68 27.57 14.21
CA GLY A 523 7.25 27.42 12.82
C GLY A 523 8.28 27.89 11.79
N TRP A 524 9.26 28.73 12.15
CA TRP A 524 10.31 29.14 11.22
C TRP A 524 11.19 27.97 10.74
N LEU A 525 11.34 26.92 11.54
CA LEU A 525 12.08 25.71 11.15
C LEU A 525 11.43 24.97 9.99
N GLN A 526 10.09 25.02 9.90
CA GLN A 526 9.35 24.44 8.77
C GLN A 526 9.64 25.17 7.46
N ASN A 527 9.96 26.48 7.52
CA ASN A 527 10.35 27.25 6.33
C ASN A 527 11.76 26.88 5.80
N LEU A 528 12.53 26.07 6.54
CA LEU A 528 13.83 25.57 6.08
C LEU A 528 13.69 24.32 5.20
N LEU A 529 12.53 23.67 5.21
CA LEU A 529 12.28 22.48 4.42
C LEU A 529 12.05 22.86 2.94
N PRO A 530 12.66 22.14 2.00
CA PRO A 530 12.38 22.26 0.57
C PRO A 530 10.91 22.00 0.22
N ASP A 531 10.44 22.61 -0.89
CA ASP A 531 9.05 22.52 -1.35
C ASP A 531 8.64 21.09 -1.79
N ASP A 532 9.60 20.24 -2.13
CA ASP A 532 9.42 18.86 -2.58
C ASP A 532 9.41 17.83 -1.44
N MET A 533 9.60 18.27 -0.19
CA MET A 533 9.47 17.41 0.97
C MET A 533 8.00 17.08 1.26
N PRO A 534 7.69 15.82 1.64
CA PRO A 534 6.36 15.46 2.12
C PRO A 534 6.04 16.10 3.47
N SER A 535 4.89 15.74 4.05
CA SER A 535 4.52 16.09 5.43
C SER A 535 5.65 15.71 6.40
N THR A 536 6.42 16.72 6.86
CA THR A 536 7.66 16.51 7.60
C THR A 536 7.64 17.21 8.95
N GLU A 537 7.99 16.47 10.01
CA GLU A 537 8.30 17.05 11.32
C GLU A 537 9.82 17.26 11.43
N LEU A 538 10.24 18.40 11.96
CA LEU A 538 11.67 18.71 12.12
C LEU A 538 11.98 19.01 13.59
N THR A 539 12.98 18.33 14.13
CA THR A 539 13.53 18.62 15.46
C THR A 539 15.00 18.99 15.34
N LEU A 540 15.39 20.11 15.94
CA LEU A 540 16.77 20.57 16.08
C LEU A 540 17.21 20.33 17.51
N THR A 541 18.23 19.50 17.71
CA THR A 541 18.91 19.31 19.00
C THR A 541 20.28 19.96 18.96
N LEU A 542 20.47 21.05 19.70
CA LEU A 542 21.73 21.78 19.78
C LEU A 542 22.43 21.49 21.12
N HIS A 543 23.61 20.87 21.07
CA HIS A 543 24.51 20.79 22.22
C HIS A 543 25.27 22.10 22.38
N LEU A 544 25.10 22.74 23.53
CA LEU A 544 25.62 24.07 23.81
C LEU A 544 27.13 24.04 24.12
N PRO A 545 27.87 25.11 23.76
CA PRO A 545 29.26 25.28 24.16
C PRO A 545 29.41 25.55 25.67
N GLU A 546 30.58 25.26 26.23
CA GLU A 546 30.85 25.33 27.69
C GLU A 546 30.63 26.71 28.35
N TRP A 547 30.46 27.77 27.57
CA TRP A 547 30.29 29.14 28.07
C TRP A 547 28.82 29.58 28.21
N ILE A 548 27.86 28.81 27.68
CA ILE A 548 26.42 29.06 27.78
C ILE A 548 25.70 27.82 28.30
N GLU A 549 24.68 28.01 29.12
CA GLU A 549 23.82 26.96 29.62
C GLU A 549 22.34 27.36 29.43
N SER A 550 21.51 26.36 29.17
CA SER A 550 20.05 26.53 29.17
C SER A 550 19.54 26.68 30.60
N THR A 551 18.63 27.62 30.85
CA THR A 551 17.94 27.74 32.14
C THR A 551 16.68 26.85 32.22
N ILE A 552 16.27 26.25 31.09
CA ILE A 552 15.09 25.41 30.95
C ILE A 552 15.50 24.00 30.52
N GLY A 553 15.10 22.99 31.31
CA GLY A 553 15.38 21.58 30.96
C GLY A 553 16.83 21.17 31.27
N ASP A 554 17.50 20.58 30.29
CA ASP A 554 18.91 20.17 30.41
C ASP A 554 19.83 21.38 30.13
N PRO A 555 20.75 21.72 31.05
CA PRO A 555 21.60 22.91 30.89
C PRO A 555 22.54 22.83 29.68
N SER A 556 22.84 21.64 29.17
CA SER A 556 23.81 21.43 28.09
C SER A 556 23.19 21.34 26.70
N THR A 557 21.86 21.30 26.57
CA THR A 557 21.18 21.08 25.29
C THR A 557 19.95 21.94 25.12
N ILE A 558 19.62 22.21 23.86
CA ILE A 558 18.39 22.85 23.46
C ILE A 558 17.71 22.01 22.40
N VAL A 559 16.42 21.75 22.59
CA VAL A 559 15.61 21.00 21.65
C VAL A 559 14.50 21.91 21.13
N ILE A 560 14.47 22.11 19.81
CA ILE A 560 13.44 22.88 19.12
C ILE A 560 12.69 21.91 18.21
N SER A 561 11.42 21.67 18.49
CA SER A 561 10.57 20.84 17.65
C SER A 561 9.58 21.71 16.87
N ALA A 562 9.47 21.43 15.59
CA ALA A 562 8.56 22.08 14.67
C ALA A 562 7.62 21.02 14.07
N PRO A 563 6.43 20.83 14.65
CA PRO A 563 5.46 19.86 14.14
C PRO A 563 4.81 20.34 12.84
N ILE A 564 4.25 19.41 12.07
CA ILE A 564 3.57 19.65 10.78
C ILE A 564 2.38 20.62 10.93
N THR A 565 1.68 20.54 12.07
CA THR A 565 0.51 21.37 12.36
C THR A 565 0.71 22.18 13.63
N GLY A 566 0.86 23.50 13.44
CA GLY A 566 0.94 24.47 14.54
C GLY A 566 2.30 24.49 15.21
N GLY A 567 3.20 25.36 14.72
CA GLY A 567 4.29 25.88 15.53
C GLY A 567 3.69 26.62 16.72
N GLY A 568 3.99 26.13 17.92
CA GLY A 568 3.62 26.81 19.15
C GLY A 568 4.73 27.78 19.54
N GLU A 569 4.37 28.75 20.37
CA GLU A 569 5.37 29.46 21.14
C GLU A 569 6.05 28.46 22.09
N HIS A 570 7.38 28.42 22.03
CA HIS A 570 8.22 27.66 22.94
C HIS A 570 9.13 28.60 23.71
N ASP A 571 9.20 28.35 25.01
CA ASP A 571 10.02 29.12 25.94
C ASP A 571 11.43 28.53 25.96
N PHE A 572 12.41 29.39 25.70
CA PHE A 572 13.84 29.10 25.79
C PHE A 572 14.46 30.06 26.80
N GLY A 573 15.51 29.59 27.47
CA GLY A 573 16.19 30.39 28.46
C GLY A 573 17.70 30.14 28.43
N PHE A 574 18.48 31.21 28.50
CA PHE A 574 19.92 31.19 28.32
C PHE A 574 20.64 32.00 29.40
N THR A 575 21.74 31.47 29.92
CA THR A 575 22.64 32.20 30.82
C THR A 575 24.10 31.77 30.59
N GLY A 576 25.05 32.62 30.96
CA GLY A 576 26.47 32.26 30.97
C GLY A 576 26.81 31.31 32.12
N THR A 577 27.79 30.43 31.92
CA THR A 577 28.24 29.48 32.96
C THR A 577 29.07 30.12 34.08
N ARG A 578 29.53 31.36 33.87
CA ARG A 578 30.36 32.12 34.82
C ARG A 578 29.72 33.45 35.19
N ILE A 579 28.55 33.38 35.81
CA ILE A 579 27.80 34.57 36.25
C ILE A 579 28.69 35.45 37.14
N PHE A 580 28.77 36.75 36.81
CA PHE A 580 29.52 37.72 37.61
C PHE A 580 28.84 37.94 38.98
N ASP A 581 29.53 37.54 40.05
CA ASP A 581 29.09 37.86 41.41
C ASP A 581 29.35 39.34 41.70
N TRP A 582 28.35 40.17 41.49
CA TRP A 582 28.46 41.60 41.78
C TRP A 582 28.35 41.91 43.28
N ARG A 583 28.00 40.96 44.16
CA ARG A 583 27.71 41.23 45.58
C ARG A 583 28.96 41.27 46.46
N HIS A 584 30.02 41.90 45.96
CA HIS A 584 31.26 42.12 46.70
C HIS A 584 31.55 43.62 46.89
N PRO A 585 32.28 44.00 47.96
CA PRO A 585 32.75 45.36 48.14
C PRO A 585 33.99 45.63 47.26
N ILE A 586 34.27 46.90 46.96
CA ILE A 586 35.47 47.35 46.24
C ILE A 586 36.14 48.46 47.06
N CYS A 587 37.42 48.29 47.37
CA CYS A 587 38.24 49.21 48.18
C CYS A 587 39.49 49.64 47.39
N LEU A 588 40.09 50.78 47.74
CA LEU A 588 41.32 51.25 47.08
C LEU A 588 42.57 50.42 47.44
N GLU A 589 42.75 50.11 48.73
CA GLU A 589 43.96 49.48 49.27
C GLU A 589 43.68 48.36 50.30
N SER A 590 42.49 48.32 50.93
CA SER A 590 42.18 47.35 51.98
C SER A 590 42.04 45.90 51.47
N ASP A 591 42.72 44.97 52.15
CA ASP A 591 42.61 43.51 51.94
C ASP A 591 42.63 42.78 53.31
N PRO A 592 41.53 42.11 53.73
CA PRO A 592 40.27 41.95 53.00
C PRO A 592 39.45 43.25 52.95
N CYS A 593 38.80 43.49 51.82
CA CYS A 593 37.84 44.58 51.66
C CYS A 593 36.49 44.17 52.24
N GLU A 594 36.00 44.93 53.21
CA GLU A 594 34.68 44.75 53.86
C GLU A 594 33.83 46.02 53.72
N ASP A 595 32.51 45.91 53.86
CA ASP A 595 31.55 47.04 53.73
C ASP A 595 31.78 48.18 54.74
N ASP A 596 32.63 47.99 55.76
CA ASP A 596 33.02 49.00 56.75
C ASP A 596 34.45 49.54 56.56
N SER A 597 35.12 49.18 55.47
CA SER A 597 36.49 49.61 55.18
C SER A 597 36.57 51.13 54.98
N PRO A 598 37.63 51.79 55.48
CA PRO A 598 37.74 53.25 55.47
C PRO A 598 37.92 53.85 54.06
N ASP A 599 38.35 53.01 53.11
CA ASP A 599 38.64 53.30 51.71
C ASP A 599 37.67 52.57 50.75
N LEU A 600 36.47 52.24 51.25
CA LEU A 600 35.40 51.65 50.46
C LEU A 600 34.97 52.59 49.32
N ILE A 601 35.03 52.09 48.10
CA ILE A 601 34.53 52.74 46.90
C ILE A 601 33.10 52.29 46.62
N CYS A 602 32.89 50.96 46.59
CA CYS A 602 31.59 50.34 46.29
C CYS A 602 31.21 49.36 47.39
N GLY A 603 30.03 49.52 48.00
CA GLY A 603 29.50 48.56 48.98
C GLY A 603 28.85 47.35 48.31
N SER A 604 28.82 46.19 48.98
CA SER A 604 28.39 44.90 48.42
C SER A 604 26.97 44.87 47.83
N ASN A 605 26.07 45.73 48.31
CA ASN A 605 24.68 45.80 47.85
C ASN A 605 24.37 46.96 46.88
N GLN A 606 25.39 47.69 46.42
CA GLN A 606 25.21 48.84 45.53
C GLN A 606 25.23 48.41 44.06
N LYS A 607 24.07 48.24 43.42
CA LYS A 607 24.00 47.82 42.01
C LYS A 607 24.77 48.75 41.05
N THR A 608 24.70 50.07 41.27
CA THR A 608 25.46 51.08 40.51
C THR A 608 26.51 51.70 41.40
N CYS A 609 27.77 51.67 40.95
CA CYS A 609 28.91 52.28 41.63
C CYS A 609 29.77 53.08 40.64
N VAL A 610 29.80 54.39 40.86
CA VAL A 610 30.53 55.36 40.06
C VAL A 610 31.17 56.37 41.00
N SER A 611 32.46 56.64 40.78
CA SER A 611 33.20 57.72 41.44
C SER A 611 33.38 58.88 40.46
N LEU A 612 33.35 60.10 40.98
CA LEU A 612 33.51 61.33 40.21
C LEU A 612 34.61 62.16 40.88
N ASP A 613 35.73 62.30 40.19
CA ASP A 613 36.80 63.20 40.58
C ASP A 613 36.72 64.48 39.75
N ILE A 614 36.78 65.64 40.43
CA ILE A 614 36.70 66.95 39.80
C ILE A 614 37.88 67.76 40.32
N GLU A 615 38.92 67.87 39.50
CA GLU A 615 40.06 68.72 39.78
C GLU A 615 39.83 70.10 39.17
N VAL A 616 39.66 71.12 40.02
CA VAL A 616 39.47 72.52 39.60
C VAL A 616 40.70 73.34 39.92
N ASP A 617 41.46 73.66 38.88
CA ASP A 617 42.62 74.52 38.96
C ASP A 617 42.26 75.97 38.70
N ILE A 618 42.29 76.78 39.76
CA ILE A 618 42.09 78.23 39.63
C ILE A 618 43.38 78.87 39.14
N GLU A 619 43.52 79.02 37.83
CA GLU A 619 44.67 79.65 37.18
C GLU A 619 44.84 81.12 37.60
N LYS A 620 43.73 81.84 37.82
CA LYS A 620 43.77 83.25 38.16
C LYS A 620 42.58 83.69 38.99
N PHE A 621 42.87 84.38 40.10
CA PHE A 621 41.86 85.00 40.96
C PHE A 621 42.23 86.48 41.18
N ALA A 622 41.37 87.40 40.76
CA ALA A 622 41.57 88.83 40.95
C ALA A 622 40.31 89.50 41.50
N ILE A 623 40.44 90.19 42.63
CA ILE A 623 39.40 91.06 43.19
C ILE A 623 39.68 92.50 42.77
N ARG A 624 38.74 93.13 42.06
CA ARG A 624 38.83 94.56 41.72
C ARG A 624 38.02 95.38 42.73
N GLU A 625 38.68 95.83 43.80
CA GLU A 625 38.06 96.58 44.91
C GLU A 625 37.37 97.88 44.48
N THR A 626 37.79 98.53 43.40
CA THR A 626 37.18 99.79 42.93
C THR A 626 35.92 99.60 42.10
N SER A 627 35.65 98.39 41.58
CA SER A 627 34.46 98.09 40.78
C SER A 627 33.56 97.02 41.39
N PHE A 628 33.85 96.54 42.60
CA PHE A 628 33.13 95.44 43.27
C PHE A 628 32.90 94.22 42.35
N ALA A 629 33.93 93.77 41.64
CA ALA A 629 33.86 92.59 40.78
C ALA A 629 35.03 91.63 41.04
N ALA A 630 34.75 90.33 41.07
CA ALA A 630 35.74 89.27 41.15
C ALA A 630 35.79 88.54 39.80
N GLU A 631 37.00 88.35 39.29
CA GLU A 631 37.28 87.65 38.04
C GLU A 631 38.06 86.37 38.39
N VAL A 632 37.47 85.23 38.05
CA VAL A 632 38.04 83.90 38.32
C VAL A 632 38.16 83.17 37.00
N GLN A 633 39.38 82.73 36.69
CA GLN A 633 39.69 81.88 35.55
C GLN A 633 40.16 80.54 36.12
N PHE A 634 39.48 79.47 35.76
CA PHE A 634 39.81 78.13 36.21
C PHE A 634 39.76 77.14 35.05
N ASN A 635 40.58 76.10 35.14
CA ASN A 635 40.49 74.89 34.35
C ASN A 635 39.85 73.79 35.23
N ALA A 636 39.02 72.94 34.65
CA ALA A 636 38.39 71.85 35.38
C ALA A 636 38.60 70.55 34.61
N GLU A 637 39.24 69.57 35.24
CA GLU A 637 39.30 68.18 34.78
C GLU A 637 38.25 67.38 35.55
N VAL A 638 37.42 66.66 34.81
CA VAL A 638 36.35 65.82 35.37
C VAL A 638 36.64 64.40 34.95
N VAL A 639 37.00 63.54 35.91
CA VAL A 639 37.23 62.11 35.70
C VAL A 639 36.07 61.35 36.30
N LEU A 640 35.34 60.61 35.46
CA LEU A 640 34.28 59.71 35.87
C LEU A 640 34.81 58.28 35.87
N GLU A 641 34.89 57.67 37.04
CA GLU A 641 35.35 56.28 37.21
C GLU A 641 34.14 55.38 37.45
N ILE A 642 33.85 54.52 36.47
CA ILE A 642 32.72 53.58 36.56
C ILE A 642 33.27 52.21 36.98
N TYR A 643 32.77 51.68 38.09
CA TYR A 643 33.16 50.35 38.60
C TYR A 643 32.14 49.28 38.22
N ARG A 644 30.85 49.57 38.43
CA ARG A 644 29.74 48.73 37.92
C ARG A 644 28.46 49.54 37.72
N LEU A 645 27.65 49.14 36.75
CA LEU A 645 26.36 49.79 36.46
C LEU A 645 25.21 48.81 36.63
N GLY A 646 24.27 49.14 37.51
CA GLY A 646 22.96 48.51 37.57
C GLY A 646 22.05 49.22 36.58
N ILE A 647 21.85 48.60 35.42
CA ILE A 647 20.96 49.11 34.37
C ILE A 647 19.69 48.26 34.41
N ASP A 648 18.54 48.93 34.40
CA ASP A 648 17.26 48.29 34.17
C ASP A 648 16.88 48.55 32.71
N LEU A 649 16.80 47.49 31.91
CA LEU A 649 16.51 47.59 30.48
C LEU A 649 15.01 47.83 30.24
N GLY A 650 14.15 47.55 31.22
CA GLY A 650 12.70 47.72 31.09
C GLY A 650 12.04 46.70 30.17
N GLU A 651 12.74 45.61 29.83
CA GLU A 651 12.22 44.47 29.08
C GLU A 651 12.07 43.28 30.03
N ASP A 652 10.91 42.64 29.99
CA ASP A 652 10.59 41.53 30.89
C ASP A 652 11.36 40.24 30.52
N ASP A 653 11.78 40.11 29.26
CA ASP A 653 12.44 38.93 28.68
C ASP A 653 13.97 38.90 28.88
N ILE A 654 14.57 40.02 29.33
CA ILE A 654 16.02 40.15 29.53
C ILE A 654 16.33 40.61 30.95
N THR A 655 16.97 39.72 31.72
CA THR A 655 17.46 40.05 33.06
C THR A 655 18.94 40.40 33.02
N LEU A 656 19.25 41.69 33.19
CA LEU A 656 20.63 42.20 33.25
C LEU A 656 21.11 42.31 34.71
N HIS A 657 22.16 41.56 35.05
CA HIS A 657 22.92 41.73 36.29
C HIS A 657 23.83 42.97 36.22
N PRO A 658 24.20 43.57 37.38
CA PRO A 658 25.11 44.72 37.41
C PRO A 658 26.40 44.49 36.60
N VAL A 659 26.60 45.33 35.60
CA VAL A 659 27.66 45.17 34.60
C VAL A 659 28.97 45.75 35.11
N PRO A 660 30.06 44.96 35.21
CA PRO A 660 31.37 45.46 35.60
C PRO A 660 32.06 46.27 34.49
N ALA A 661 33.04 47.09 34.88
CA ALA A 661 33.71 48.04 34.00
C ALA A 661 34.45 47.40 32.80
N ASP A 662 34.92 46.17 32.94
CA ASP A 662 35.56 45.38 31.88
C ASP A 662 34.58 44.97 30.78
N ILE A 663 33.38 44.51 31.15
CA ILE A 663 32.31 44.20 30.18
C ILE A 663 31.81 45.48 29.51
N LEU A 664 31.69 46.60 30.26
CA LEU A 664 31.35 47.90 29.66
C LEU A 664 32.37 48.35 28.61
N ARG A 665 33.68 48.18 28.89
CA ARG A 665 34.73 48.47 27.90
C ARG A 665 34.60 47.59 26.67
N ARG A 666 34.31 46.30 26.85
CA ARG A 666 34.10 45.37 25.73
C ARG A 666 32.88 45.79 24.90
N ALA A 667 31.76 46.17 25.54
CA ALA A 667 30.57 46.65 24.86
C ALA A 667 30.81 47.91 24.02
N ILE A 668 31.64 48.85 24.50
CA ILE A 668 32.06 50.02 23.72
C ILE A 668 32.87 49.61 22.48
N VAL A 669 33.81 48.67 22.64
CA VAL A 669 34.62 48.15 21.54
C VAL A 669 33.75 47.41 20.51
N MET A 670 32.70 46.70 20.95
CA MET A 670 31.70 46.11 20.05
C MET A 670 30.93 47.21 19.31
N GLY A 671 30.49 48.26 20.02
CA GLY A 671 29.81 49.41 19.44
C GLY A 671 30.61 50.15 18.36
N ASP A 672 31.93 50.25 18.53
CA ASP A 672 32.83 50.83 17.52
C ASP A 672 32.91 49.98 16.23
N ARG A 673 32.56 48.69 16.28
CA ARG A 673 32.46 47.85 15.07
C ARG A 673 31.19 48.15 14.27
N LEU A 674 30.17 48.79 14.87
CA LEU A 674 28.85 49.07 14.25
C LEU A 674 28.86 50.32 13.35
N GLN A 675 30.01 51.00 13.22
CA GLN A 675 30.25 52.12 12.30
C GLN A 675 31.08 51.69 11.09
#